data_AF-A0A535Z8J5-F1
#
_entry.id   AF-A0A535Z8J5-F1
#
_cell.length_a   1.000
_cell.length_b   1.000
_cell.length_c   1.000
_cell.angle_alpha   90.00
_cell.angle_beta   90.00
_cell.angle_gamma   90.00
#
_symmetry.space_group_name_H-M   'P 1'
#
loop_
_entity.id
_entity.type
_entity.pdbx_description
1 polymer ?
#
loop_
_entity_poly.entity_id
_entity_poly.type
_entity_poly.pdbx_seq_one_letter_code
_entity_poly.pdbx_strand_id
1 'polypeptide(L)'
;MIEVDPHPSVDLARYGWARNLLLKFSSLRTHALAEAQAAAGGVAEGAPEAQLNLLLLLCAAEQLAADHLARGGLELSSVRRIVRRDGLMNALLTTLENASARLCSVRASIGDHRTVHRLALVRALALKVAESVARGEASTAFEPSAIAEVFADADPVLANSSMKIPSCFRAQDLTAADCFELAARFVRESGGRGQILVVGVRTSGSYMAPLIAGWLRAHGCSAGYTTIRPKAPLVAAERAVIRRVHPRSVLIVDDPPMTGASYLRTAMRLEECGVDRDAIWLLVPVGAENALDAEALARLAAYRRVELPHHELAIRRQLACSELLAFIASIAGQPGAAVTPILSPAEVERHSRRRHVKQVYDVAGWGRVHVKGVGLGWFGYPARHAAVALAGRIPKPLGFWKTLMVTREEPEMPQARPALADVAEYVAKRSRGLRVMAQRPSQKFQKDGFYRLAKVLARVHGPLAALSMGRVRRLLVEAASEAPASLIDGRMGVEEWLGQSPALKRDFEEHAFDKDDLGLYDAAYDLAGAVLELGPGRDAEATLVDRYIELSGDADVRSRLSLALLLYGAFLLERRSWEVQGERGTPGWSAAVQAWLEAEAAMTWATDRFLGDAFPGRRTIPAMLLWSIDVDGVLEDAGLGFPATTPSGALALQLAREAGAAVVLNSGRSLPELVARCDALYLDGAVAEYGSAIWDAVTGVSESLLDPDEAAGLERVRAAALGLSEVHVDSRYQHSVRLRRFVQGRARSLEPSQIEDLLEAGSGRVSAVQGIRQTDIVGAARDKFSGLERLRRRMGWRGDVFALGDAQPDIAVARHATRAYAPRYYDDALNGVAIHLRADRQKAVLEAVRREHGSRSKHALPTWPAADSAVIKLLALRDAPRLWRAVRAFGPGLVEVFRT
;
A
#
# COMPACT_ATOMS: atom_id res chain seq x y z
N MET A 1 -20.80 -9.10 -37.31
CA MET A 1 -20.76 -8.28 -36.08
C MET A 1 -19.48 -7.48 -36.11
N ILE A 2 -19.53 -6.29 -36.68
CA ILE A 2 -18.44 -5.31 -36.65
C ILE A 2 -18.79 -4.42 -35.46
N GLU A 3 -18.02 -4.51 -34.37
CA GLU A 3 -18.24 -3.72 -33.17
C GLU A 3 -18.06 -2.24 -33.50
N VAL A 4 -19.12 -1.48 -33.23
CA VAL A 4 -19.19 -0.03 -33.40
C VAL A 4 -18.25 0.61 -32.38
N ASP A 5 -17.25 1.35 -32.87
CA ASP A 5 -16.50 2.37 -32.14
C ASP A 5 -17.42 3.61 -31.97
N PRO A 6 -17.89 3.94 -30.75
CA PRO A 6 -18.80 5.05 -30.58
C PRO A 6 -18.08 6.40 -30.39
N HIS A 7 -16.73 6.48 -30.49
CA HIS A 7 -16.06 7.72 -30.91
C HIS A 7 -14.59 7.50 -31.37
N PRO A 8 -14.26 7.85 -32.63
CA PRO A 8 -12.94 7.60 -33.25
C PRO A 8 -11.84 8.64 -32.92
N SER A 9 -11.94 9.47 -31.87
CA SER A 9 -11.06 10.66 -31.79
C SER A 9 -9.63 10.40 -31.28
N VAL A 10 -9.36 9.23 -30.69
CA VAL A 10 -8.02 8.94 -30.13
C VAL A 10 -7.49 7.63 -30.70
N ASP A 11 -6.48 7.75 -31.57
CA ASP A 11 -5.66 6.63 -32.00
C ASP A 11 -4.94 6.03 -30.78
N LEU A 12 -5.51 4.97 -30.20
CA LEU A 12 -4.91 4.25 -29.08
C LEU A 12 -3.54 3.65 -29.43
N ALA A 13 -3.28 3.38 -30.72
CA ALA A 13 -1.97 2.90 -31.16
C ALA A 13 -0.90 3.98 -30.95
N ARG A 14 -1.19 5.25 -31.31
CA ARG A 14 -0.33 6.40 -31.03
C ARG A 14 0.01 6.54 -29.54
N TYR A 15 -0.97 6.27 -28.67
CA TYR A 15 -0.81 6.36 -27.21
C TYR A 15 -0.47 5.04 -26.52
N GLY A 16 0.08 4.05 -27.24
CA GLY A 16 0.52 2.78 -26.67
C GLY A 16 1.56 2.94 -25.54
N TRP A 17 2.29 4.05 -25.51
CA TRP A 17 3.24 4.39 -24.45
C TRP A 17 2.56 4.81 -23.13
N ALA A 18 1.33 5.30 -23.18
CA ALA A 18 0.61 5.79 -22.00
C ALA A 18 0.21 4.68 -21.02
N ARG A 19 0.32 3.41 -21.43
CA ARG A 19 0.27 2.25 -20.51
C ARG A 19 1.34 2.33 -19.40
N ASN A 20 2.43 3.05 -19.64
CA ASN A 20 3.44 3.36 -18.63
C ASN A 20 3.18 4.76 -18.04
N LEU A 21 2.58 4.80 -16.84
CA LEU A 21 2.32 6.02 -16.07
C LEU A 21 3.58 6.57 -15.37
N LEU A 22 4.62 5.76 -15.20
CA LEU A 22 5.86 6.13 -14.51
C LEU A 22 7.02 6.36 -15.50
N LEU A 23 6.78 7.22 -16.49
CA LEU A 23 7.79 7.57 -17.50
C LEU A 23 9.08 8.09 -16.86
N LYS A 24 10.20 7.59 -17.36
CA LYS A 24 11.54 8.09 -17.02
C LYS A 24 11.78 9.44 -17.69
N PHE A 25 12.63 10.27 -17.08
CA PHE A 25 13.03 11.56 -17.65
C PHE A 25 13.51 11.43 -19.11
N SER A 26 14.31 10.41 -19.42
CA SER A 26 14.79 10.16 -20.79
C SER A 26 13.69 9.79 -21.77
N SER A 27 12.66 9.06 -21.32
CA SER A 27 11.53 8.64 -22.15
C SER A 27 10.56 9.78 -22.46
N LEU A 28 10.45 10.78 -21.58
CA LEU A 28 9.59 11.95 -21.79
C LEU A 28 9.92 12.71 -23.07
N ARG A 29 11.21 12.73 -23.48
CA ARG A 29 11.66 13.44 -24.68
C ARG A 29 10.89 13.01 -25.93
N THR A 30 10.83 11.70 -26.19
CA THR A 30 10.22 11.15 -27.40
C THR A 30 8.75 11.53 -27.49
N HIS A 31 8.02 11.41 -26.37
CA HIS A 31 6.60 11.72 -26.32
C HIS A 31 6.35 13.23 -26.39
N ALA A 32 7.15 14.05 -25.73
CA ALA A 32 7.01 15.51 -25.79
C ALA A 32 7.24 16.04 -27.21
N LEU A 33 8.22 15.52 -27.94
CA LEU A 33 8.46 15.90 -29.35
C LEU A 33 7.29 15.47 -30.26
N ALA A 34 6.76 14.26 -30.07
CA ALA A 34 5.61 13.78 -30.83
C ALA A 34 4.34 14.61 -30.57
N GLU A 35 4.07 14.94 -29.30
CA GLU A 35 2.92 15.78 -28.93
C GLU A 35 3.08 17.23 -29.43
N ALA A 36 4.30 17.78 -29.42
CA ALA A 36 4.56 19.10 -29.98
C ALA A 36 4.33 19.15 -31.50
N GLN A 37 4.74 18.11 -32.22
CA GLN A 37 4.48 17.99 -33.66
C GLN A 37 2.98 17.88 -33.95
N ALA A 38 2.25 17.05 -33.18
CA ALA A 38 0.81 16.92 -33.34
C ALA A 38 0.05 18.19 -32.98
N ALA A 39 0.48 18.92 -31.94
CA ALA A 39 -0.07 20.20 -31.56
C ALA A 39 0.14 21.30 -32.62
N ALA A 40 1.19 21.18 -33.44
CA ALA A 40 1.51 22.11 -34.52
C ALA A 40 0.74 21.83 -35.83
N GLY A 41 0.08 20.68 -35.96
CA GLY A 41 -0.59 20.21 -37.18
C GLY A 41 -1.86 20.97 -37.60
N GLY A 42 -2.19 22.12 -37.01
CA GLY A 42 -3.34 22.96 -37.37
C GLY A 42 -4.69 22.53 -36.76
N VAL A 43 -5.81 22.92 -37.40
CA VAL A 43 -7.22 22.71 -36.96
C VAL A 43 -7.68 21.24 -37.05
N ALA A 44 -6.75 20.28 -37.09
CA ALA A 44 -7.10 18.87 -37.09
C ALA A 44 -7.75 18.47 -35.75
N GLU A 45 -8.79 17.63 -35.82
CA GLU A 45 -9.42 17.01 -34.66
C GLU A 45 -8.33 16.32 -33.80
N GLY A 46 -7.97 16.92 -32.66
CA GLY A 46 -6.95 16.39 -31.73
C GLY A 46 -5.83 17.36 -31.33
N ALA A 47 -5.66 18.50 -31.98
CA ALA A 47 -4.63 19.48 -31.62
C ALA A 47 -4.73 20.00 -30.16
N PRO A 48 -5.92 20.31 -29.60
CA PRO A 48 -6.04 20.73 -28.19
C PRO A 48 -5.63 19.64 -27.19
N GLU A 49 -5.93 18.37 -27.49
CA GLU A 49 -5.55 17.24 -26.64
C GLU A 49 -4.03 17.03 -26.66
N ALA A 50 -3.41 17.16 -27.84
CA ALA A 50 -1.96 17.09 -27.98
C ALA A 50 -1.24 18.23 -27.24
N GLN A 51 -1.77 19.46 -27.28
CA GLN A 51 -1.24 20.59 -26.51
C GLN A 51 -1.31 20.33 -25.00
N LEU A 52 -2.44 19.82 -24.50
CA LEU A 52 -2.59 19.46 -23.10
C LEU A 52 -1.61 18.34 -22.72
N ASN A 53 -1.48 17.29 -23.53
CA ASN A 53 -0.55 16.19 -23.27
C ASN A 53 0.91 16.66 -23.27
N LEU A 54 1.29 17.55 -24.20
CA LEU A 54 2.60 18.21 -24.20
C LEU A 54 2.85 18.95 -22.88
N LEU A 55 1.89 19.75 -22.42
CA LEU A 55 2.00 20.46 -21.14
C LEU A 55 2.23 19.48 -19.99
N LEU A 56 1.44 18.41 -19.90
CA LEU A 56 1.56 17.42 -18.84
C LEU A 56 2.93 16.72 -18.84
N LEU A 57 3.49 16.43 -20.02
CA LEU A 57 4.84 15.86 -20.16
C LEU A 57 5.94 16.85 -19.74
N LEU A 58 5.82 18.13 -20.09
CA LEU A 58 6.76 19.17 -19.66
C LEU A 58 6.68 19.41 -18.15
N CYS A 59 5.49 19.36 -17.55
CA CYS A 59 5.31 19.42 -16.09
C CYS A 59 5.98 18.24 -15.38
N ALA A 60 5.91 17.03 -15.95
CA ALA A 60 6.64 15.86 -15.43
C ALA A 60 8.16 16.06 -15.48
N ALA A 61 8.67 16.62 -16.58
CA ALA A 61 10.09 16.94 -16.72
C ALA A 61 10.54 18.04 -15.73
N GLU A 62 9.74 19.08 -15.53
CA GLU A 62 9.95 20.13 -14.50
C GLU A 62 10.03 19.51 -13.11
N GLN A 63 9.04 18.68 -12.76
CA GLN A 63 8.97 18.02 -11.46
C GLN A 63 10.21 17.16 -11.19
N LEU A 64 10.65 16.41 -12.18
CA LEU A 64 11.83 15.53 -12.10
C LEU A 64 13.14 16.31 -11.92
N ALA A 65 13.36 17.35 -12.75
CA ALA A 65 14.53 18.21 -12.66
C ALA A 65 14.57 18.93 -11.31
N ALA A 66 13.43 19.44 -10.84
CA ALA A 66 13.35 20.14 -9.57
C ALA A 66 13.54 19.20 -8.36
N ASP A 67 12.92 18.01 -8.37
CA ASP A 67 13.15 16.99 -7.34
C ASP A 67 14.59 16.42 -7.40
N HIS A 68 15.33 16.58 -8.52
CA HIS A 68 16.74 16.21 -8.60
C HIS A 68 17.62 17.25 -7.91
N LEU A 69 17.36 18.55 -8.11
CA LEU A 69 18.05 19.63 -7.41
C LEU A 69 17.74 19.64 -5.92
N ALA A 70 16.50 19.32 -5.54
CA ALA A 70 16.02 19.34 -4.16
C ALA A 70 16.41 18.11 -3.32
N ARG A 71 17.48 17.36 -3.67
CA ARG A 71 17.95 16.19 -2.90
C ARG A 71 18.28 16.58 -1.45
N GLY A 72 17.27 16.44 -0.58
CA GLY A 72 17.30 16.84 0.83
C GLY A 72 17.92 15.79 1.74
N GLY A 73 18.23 16.23 2.96
CA GLY A 73 18.89 15.43 3.99
C GLY A 73 17.96 14.43 4.69
N LEU A 74 18.51 13.73 5.68
CA LEU A 74 17.80 12.78 6.54
C LEU A 74 16.59 13.45 7.23
N GLU A 75 15.39 12.89 7.09
CA GLU A 75 14.17 13.32 7.81
C GLU A 75 13.98 12.41 9.04
N LEU A 76 14.28 12.88 10.25
CA LEU A 76 14.24 12.07 11.49
C LEU A 76 13.04 12.41 12.39
N SER A 77 12.09 13.19 11.90
CA SER A 77 10.86 13.59 12.60
C SER A 77 10.05 12.40 13.12
N SER A 78 10.03 11.30 12.37
CA SER A 78 9.37 10.04 12.77
C SER A 78 10.11 9.32 13.91
N VAL A 79 11.44 9.43 13.97
CA VAL A 79 12.29 8.86 15.04
C VAL A 79 12.12 9.65 16.33
N ARG A 80 12.12 10.98 16.23
CA ARG A 80 11.92 11.88 17.39
C ARG A 80 10.61 11.60 18.13
N ARG A 81 9.55 11.18 17.42
CA ARG A 81 8.26 10.83 18.04
C ARG A 81 8.33 9.58 18.92
N ILE A 82 9.20 8.63 18.57
CA ILE A 82 9.43 7.38 19.30
C ILE A 82 10.41 7.59 20.45
N VAL A 83 11.41 8.45 20.24
CA VAL A 83 12.53 8.69 21.16
C VAL A 83 12.29 9.91 22.06
N ARG A 84 11.04 10.38 22.18
CA ARG A 84 10.65 11.60 22.94
C ARG A 84 11.17 11.67 24.37
N ARG A 85 11.60 10.56 24.97
CA ARG A 85 12.08 10.47 26.36
C ARG A 85 13.60 10.34 26.52
N ASP A 86 14.37 10.25 25.43
CA ASP A 86 15.83 10.12 25.49
C ASP A 86 16.50 11.39 24.94
N GLY A 87 16.95 12.26 25.85
CA GLY A 87 17.54 13.56 25.51
C GLY A 87 18.83 13.45 24.69
N LEU A 88 19.64 12.42 24.96
CA LEU A 88 20.93 12.21 24.30
C LEU A 88 20.73 11.75 22.86
N MET A 89 19.78 10.84 22.64
CA MET A 89 19.41 10.43 21.30
C MET A 89 18.74 11.55 20.49
N ASN A 90 17.94 12.42 21.11
CA ASN A 90 17.39 13.60 20.44
C ASN A 90 18.49 14.61 20.01
N ALA A 91 19.52 14.79 20.83
CA ALA A 91 20.68 15.63 20.48
C ALA A 91 21.46 15.03 19.29
N LEU A 92 21.67 13.71 19.27
CA LEU A 92 22.30 13.01 18.15
C LEU A 92 21.48 13.14 16.86
N LEU A 93 20.15 12.92 16.92
CA LEU A 93 19.26 13.07 15.78
C LEU A 93 19.26 14.51 15.23
N THR A 94 19.30 15.51 16.12
CA THR A 94 19.41 16.92 15.73
C THR A 94 20.73 17.20 15.02
N THR A 95 21.83 16.64 15.53
CA THR A 95 23.17 16.77 14.92
C THR A 95 23.20 16.12 13.54
N LEU A 96 22.61 14.94 13.39
CA LEU A 96 22.51 14.22 12.11
C LEU A 96 21.62 14.96 11.09
N GLU A 97 20.47 15.49 11.51
CA GLU A 97 19.62 16.32 10.64
C GLU A 97 20.35 17.59 10.20
N ASN A 98 21.03 18.27 11.12
CA ASN A 98 21.79 19.49 10.81
C ASN A 98 22.99 19.20 9.89
N ALA A 99 23.74 18.14 10.14
CA ALA A 99 24.86 17.72 9.30
C ALA A 99 24.37 17.32 7.90
N SER A 100 23.26 16.57 7.82
CA SER A 100 22.65 16.18 6.55
C SER A 100 22.08 17.38 5.79
N ALA A 101 21.42 18.32 6.47
CA ALA A 101 20.93 19.56 5.89
C ALA A 101 22.08 20.43 5.36
N ARG A 102 23.20 20.53 6.10
CA ARG A 102 24.43 21.23 5.66
C ARG A 102 25.07 20.57 4.44
N LEU A 103 25.21 19.25 4.43
CA LEU A 103 25.73 18.50 3.27
C LEU A 103 24.82 18.68 2.04
N CYS A 104 23.51 18.67 2.23
CA CYS A 104 22.54 18.92 1.18
C CYS A 104 22.54 20.37 0.72
N SER A 105 22.73 21.36 1.61
CA SER A 105 22.85 22.76 1.20
C SER A 105 24.13 23.02 0.42
N VAL A 106 25.25 22.37 0.77
CA VAL A 106 26.51 22.44 0.03
C VAL A 106 26.38 21.79 -1.36
N ARG A 107 25.75 20.61 -1.44
CA ARG A 107 25.45 19.98 -2.74
C ARG A 107 24.48 20.80 -3.59
N ALA A 108 23.46 21.42 -2.98
CA ALA A 108 22.50 22.27 -3.67
C ALA A 108 23.10 23.62 -4.10
N SER A 109 24.16 24.11 -3.43
CA SER A 109 24.93 25.29 -3.86
C SER A 109 25.93 24.98 -4.98
N ILE A 110 26.40 23.73 -5.09
CA ILE A 110 27.19 23.23 -6.24
C ILE A 110 26.25 22.79 -7.38
N GLY A 111 24.98 23.21 -7.36
CA GLY A 111 23.95 22.75 -8.29
C GLY A 111 24.45 22.73 -9.72
N ASP A 112 24.31 21.59 -10.38
CA ASP A 112 24.68 21.41 -11.78
C ASP A 112 24.04 22.52 -12.61
N HIS A 113 24.86 23.49 -13.06
CA HIS A 113 24.41 24.65 -13.83
C HIS A 113 23.54 24.22 -15.02
N ARG A 114 23.80 23.05 -15.60
CA ARG A 114 22.99 22.47 -16.68
C ARG A 114 21.59 22.11 -16.20
N THR A 115 21.45 21.48 -15.04
CA THR A 115 20.14 21.16 -14.46
C THR A 115 19.35 22.41 -14.03
N VAL A 116 20.02 23.46 -13.57
CA VAL A 116 19.38 24.76 -13.28
C VAL A 116 18.88 25.43 -14.57
N HIS A 117 19.70 25.48 -15.62
CA HIS A 117 19.32 25.98 -16.94
C HIS A 117 18.14 25.21 -17.52
N ARG A 118 18.22 23.87 -17.48
CA ARG A 118 17.14 22.96 -17.89
C ARG A 118 15.83 23.24 -17.17
N LEU A 119 15.88 23.45 -15.84
CA LEU A 119 14.69 23.77 -15.06
C LEU A 119 14.08 25.12 -15.47
N ALA A 120 14.91 26.12 -15.78
CA ALA A 120 14.42 27.41 -16.28
C ALA A 120 13.77 27.26 -17.68
N LEU A 121 14.42 26.51 -18.58
CA LEU A 121 13.94 26.27 -19.94
C LEU A 121 12.60 25.53 -19.95
N VAL A 122 12.49 24.40 -19.23
CA VAL A 122 11.25 23.63 -19.17
C VAL A 122 10.10 24.45 -18.55
N ARG A 123 10.40 25.33 -17.58
CA ARG A 123 9.39 26.22 -17.01
C ARG A 123 8.87 27.24 -18.01
N ALA A 124 9.76 27.85 -18.77
CA ALA A 124 9.39 28.81 -19.81
C ALA A 124 8.54 28.14 -20.90
N LEU A 125 8.93 26.94 -21.35
CA LEU A 125 8.17 26.15 -22.33
C LEU A 125 6.79 25.76 -21.79
N ALA A 126 6.72 25.17 -20.58
CA ALA A 126 5.45 24.80 -19.97
C ALA A 126 4.51 26.00 -19.75
N LEU A 127 5.04 27.17 -19.38
CA LEU A 127 4.22 28.39 -19.27
C LEU A 127 3.66 28.82 -20.63
N LYS A 128 4.48 28.77 -21.69
CA LYS A 128 4.06 29.11 -23.06
C LYS A 128 2.96 28.16 -23.55
N VAL A 129 3.11 26.85 -23.32
CA VAL A 129 2.09 25.85 -23.67
C VAL A 129 0.82 26.07 -22.85
N ALA A 130 0.94 26.30 -21.54
CA ALA A 130 -0.22 26.55 -20.66
C ALA A 130 -1.01 27.81 -21.04
N GLU A 131 -0.33 28.88 -21.45
CA GLU A 131 -0.95 30.11 -21.97
C GLU A 131 -1.74 29.81 -23.25
N SER A 132 -1.20 29.00 -24.17
CA SER A 132 -1.92 28.55 -25.38
C SER A 132 -3.15 27.69 -25.04
N VAL A 133 -3.01 26.74 -24.11
CA VAL A 133 -4.13 25.89 -23.64
C VAL A 133 -5.24 26.76 -23.05
N ALA A 134 -4.89 27.81 -22.29
CA ALA A 134 -5.86 28.72 -21.71
C ALA A 134 -6.59 29.59 -22.75
N ARG A 135 -5.94 29.94 -23.87
CA ARG A 135 -6.58 30.67 -24.98
C ARG A 135 -7.48 29.81 -25.86
N GLY A 136 -7.29 28.48 -25.83
CA GLY A 136 -7.98 27.57 -26.75
C GLY A 136 -7.53 27.72 -28.21
N GLU A 137 -6.36 28.33 -28.44
CA GLU A 137 -5.81 28.57 -29.78
C GLU A 137 -4.93 27.39 -30.23
N ALA A 138 -5.00 27.06 -31.53
CA ALA A 138 -3.97 26.23 -32.15
C ALA A 138 -2.66 27.05 -32.21
N SER A 139 -1.70 26.74 -31.33
CA SER A 139 -0.44 27.47 -31.23
C SER A 139 0.35 27.40 -32.54
N THR A 140 1.05 28.49 -32.86
CA THR A 140 2.26 28.43 -33.71
C THR A 140 3.20 27.36 -33.16
N ALA A 141 3.80 26.53 -34.02
CA ALA A 141 4.63 25.39 -33.65
C ALA A 141 5.54 25.63 -32.42
N PHE A 142 5.52 24.73 -31.45
CA PHE A 142 6.48 24.76 -30.35
C PHE A 142 7.83 24.28 -30.88
N GLU A 143 8.88 25.11 -30.73
CA GLU A 143 10.23 24.84 -31.23
C GLU A 143 10.76 23.47 -30.78
N PRO A 144 10.87 22.47 -31.68
CA PRO A 144 11.32 21.12 -31.30
C PRO A 144 12.75 21.11 -30.73
N SER A 145 13.59 22.07 -31.16
CA SER A 145 14.94 22.27 -30.65
C SER A 145 14.96 22.64 -29.16
N ALA A 146 14.09 23.56 -28.73
CA ALA A 146 13.97 23.96 -27.33
C ALA A 146 13.46 22.80 -26.45
N ILE A 147 12.51 22.00 -26.96
CA ILE A 147 12.04 20.79 -26.26
C ILE A 147 13.18 19.76 -26.16
N ALA A 148 13.92 19.52 -27.24
CA ALA A 148 15.03 18.59 -27.24
C ALA A 148 16.15 19.02 -26.26
N GLU A 149 16.42 20.32 -26.16
CA GLU A 149 17.42 20.89 -25.24
C GLU A 149 17.08 20.63 -23.76
N VAL A 150 15.80 20.63 -23.37
CA VAL A 150 15.38 20.24 -22.01
C VAL A 150 15.90 18.86 -21.63
N PHE A 151 15.94 17.92 -22.58
CA PHE A 151 16.31 16.53 -22.32
C PHE A 151 17.77 16.21 -22.69
N ALA A 152 18.50 17.15 -23.30
CA ALA A 152 19.89 16.95 -23.72
C ALA A 152 20.82 16.78 -22.51
N ASP A 153 21.81 15.89 -22.62
CA ASP A 153 22.90 15.68 -21.66
C ASP A 153 22.46 15.58 -20.18
N ALA A 154 21.33 14.92 -19.91
CA ALA A 154 20.91 14.62 -18.54
C ALA A 154 21.85 13.60 -17.91
N ASP A 155 22.27 13.83 -16.66
CA ASP A 155 23.09 12.86 -15.93
C ASP A 155 22.33 11.52 -15.76
N PRO A 156 23.04 10.39 -15.59
CA PRO A 156 22.39 9.08 -15.49
C PRO A 156 21.34 8.96 -14.39
N VAL A 157 21.45 9.73 -13.30
CA VAL A 157 20.48 9.65 -12.20
C VAL A 157 19.22 10.44 -12.52
N LEU A 158 19.33 11.64 -13.12
CA LEU A 158 18.15 12.35 -13.63
C LEU A 158 17.49 11.56 -14.76
N ALA A 159 18.27 11.10 -15.74
CA ALA A 159 17.77 10.34 -16.90
C ALA A 159 16.95 9.10 -16.49
N ASN A 160 17.36 8.40 -15.43
CA ASN A 160 16.68 7.21 -14.90
C ASN A 160 15.65 7.50 -13.79
N SER A 161 15.39 8.76 -13.46
CA SER A 161 14.34 9.11 -12.49
C SER A 161 12.96 9.00 -13.14
N SER A 162 12.06 8.26 -12.51
CA SER A 162 10.65 8.16 -12.93
C SER A 162 9.81 9.28 -12.34
N MET A 163 8.90 9.82 -13.14
CA MET A 163 7.94 10.83 -12.69
C MET A 163 7.08 10.31 -11.54
N LYS A 164 6.39 11.23 -10.85
CA LYS A 164 5.33 10.86 -9.90
C LYS A 164 3.99 11.22 -10.50
N ILE A 165 2.99 10.41 -10.25
CA ILE A 165 1.66 10.63 -10.80
C ILE A 165 0.98 11.79 -10.04
N PRO A 166 0.50 12.84 -10.73
CA PRO A 166 -0.23 13.92 -10.08
C PRO A 166 -1.64 13.47 -9.67
N SER A 167 -1.84 13.22 -8.37
CA SER A 167 -3.12 12.75 -7.80
C SER A 167 -4.29 13.66 -8.20
N CYS A 168 -4.08 14.98 -8.26
CA CYS A 168 -5.06 15.97 -8.69
C CYS A 168 -5.72 15.63 -10.04
N PHE A 169 -4.94 15.20 -11.03
CA PHE A 169 -5.40 14.94 -12.40
C PHE A 169 -5.64 13.47 -12.71
N ARG A 170 -5.02 12.56 -11.94
CA ARG A 170 -5.24 11.13 -12.11
C ARG A 170 -6.34 10.57 -11.23
N ALA A 171 -6.46 10.99 -9.97
CA ALA A 171 -7.31 10.30 -8.98
C ALA A 171 -8.39 11.20 -8.35
N GLN A 172 -8.22 12.52 -8.42
CA GLN A 172 -9.14 13.50 -7.84
C GLN A 172 -9.93 14.28 -8.91
N ASP A 173 -9.79 13.87 -10.18
CA ASP A 173 -10.56 14.37 -11.32
C ASP A 173 -10.59 15.91 -11.50
N LEU A 174 -9.55 16.60 -11.00
CA LEU A 174 -9.35 18.00 -11.36
C LEU A 174 -8.97 18.10 -12.84
N THR A 175 -9.38 19.19 -13.45
CA THR A 175 -9.14 19.52 -14.85
C THR A 175 -8.42 20.86 -14.99
N ALA A 176 -8.02 21.19 -16.22
CA ALA A 176 -7.53 22.53 -16.51
C ALA A 176 -8.58 23.62 -16.19
N ALA A 177 -9.86 23.34 -16.41
CA ALA A 177 -10.95 24.29 -16.11
C ALA A 177 -11.06 24.62 -14.62
N ASP A 178 -10.76 23.67 -13.73
CA ASP A 178 -10.75 23.91 -12.28
C ASP A 178 -9.59 24.84 -11.88
N CYS A 179 -8.43 24.68 -12.52
CA CYS A 179 -7.29 25.59 -12.35
C CYS A 179 -7.63 27.00 -12.84
N PHE A 180 -8.34 27.10 -13.97
CA PHE A 180 -8.77 28.39 -14.54
C PHE A 180 -9.81 29.09 -13.66
N GLU A 181 -10.76 28.36 -13.09
CA GLU A 181 -11.76 28.91 -12.17
C GLU A 181 -11.12 29.43 -10.88
N LEU A 182 -10.13 28.71 -10.31
CA LEU A 182 -9.35 29.20 -9.16
C LEU A 182 -8.63 30.52 -9.48
N ALA A 183 -8.03 30.62 -10.68
CA ALA A 183 -7.38 31.85 -11.14
C ALA A 183 -8.39 33.00 -11.33
N ALA A 184 -9.56 32.71 -11.92
CA ALA A 184 -10.62 33.68 -12.13
C ALA A 184 -11.17 34.23 -10.81
N ARG A 185 -11.41 33.37 -9.80
CA ARG A 185 -11.80 33.79 -8.44
C ARG A 185 -10.78 34.72 -7.82
N PHE A 186 -9.50 34.35 -7.88
CA PHE A 186 -8.42 35.22 -7.39
C PHE A 186 -8.43 36.59 -8.08
N VAL A 187 -8.61 36.64 -9.41
CA VAL A 187 -8.66 37.94 -10.13
C VAL A 187 -9.89 38.75 -9.72
N ARG A 188 -11.07 38.11 -9.55
CA ARG A 188 -12.28 38.80 -9.05
C ARG A 188 -12.07 39.43 -7.68
N GLU A 189 -11.37 38.74 -6.77
CA GLU A 189 -11.15 39.20 -5.39
C GLU A 189 -10.00 40.20 -5.25
N SER A 190 -8.91 40.02 -6.01
CA SER A 190 -7.68 40.84 -5.89
C SER A 190 -7.60 41.99 -6.90
N GLY A 191 -8.40 41.94 -7.98
CA GLY A 191 -8.29 42.82 -9.13
C GLY A 191 -7.13 42.50 -10.08
N GLY A 192 -6.36 41.44 -9.85
CA GLY A 192 -5.34 40.93 -10.80
C GLY A 192 -4.18 41.89 -11.12
N ARG A 193 -3.87 42.87 -10.26
CA ARG A 193 -2.86 43.90 -10.53
C ARG A 193 -1.47 43.52 -10.04
N GLY A 194 -0.45 43.99 -10.76
CA GLY A 194 0.96 43.81 -10.40
C GLY A 194 1.53 42.46 -10.80
N GLN A 195 2.76 42.17 -10.34
CA GLN A 195 3.44 40.91 -10.65
C GLN A 195 2.96 39.79 -9.72
N ILE A 196 2.52 38.68 -10.31
CA ILE A 196 1.96 37.52 -9.61
C ILE A 196 2.92 36.33 -9.76
N LEU A 197 3.20 35.64 -8.66
CA LEU A 197 3.97 34.38 -8.65
C LEU A 197 3.09 33.22 -8.19
N VAL A 198 2.85 32.25 -9.07
CA VAL A 198 2.16 31.00 -8.70
C VAL A 198 3.18 29.99 -8.19
N VAL A 199 2.95 29.45 -7.00
CA VAL A 199 3.81 28.50 -6.30
C VAL A 199 3.09 27.16 -6.18
N GLY A 200 3.50 26.21 -7.01
CA GLY A 200 3.00 24.85 -6.98
C GLY A 200 3.66 24.00 -5.89
N VAL A 201 2.87 23.41 -5.01
CA VAL A 201 3.37 22.43 -4.05
C VAL A 201 3.58 21.09 -4.74
N ARG A 202 4.81 20.55 -4.70
CA ARG A 202 5.12 19.26 -5.36
C ARG A 202 4.47 18.10 -4.60
N THR A 203 3.76 17.17 -5.26
CA THR A 203 3.78 16.90 -6.72
C THR A 203 2.68 17.60 -7.52
N SER A 204 1.41 17.56 -7.10
CA SER A 204 0.27 18.03 -7.91
C SER A 204 0.36 19.49 -8.33
N GLY A 205 0.85 20.37 -7.45
CA GLY A 205 1.07 21.77 -7.76
C GLY A 205 2.07 22.02 -8.91
N SER A 206 2.98 21.07 -9.24
CA SER A 206 3.84 21.19 -10.44
C SER A 206 3.06 21.22 -11.74
N TYR A 207 1.84 20.67 -11.75
CA TYR A 207 0.98 20.62 -12.91
C TYR A 207 -0.08 21.73 -12.89
N MET A 208 -0.58 22.07 -11.71
CA MET A 208 -1.61 23.12 -11.54
C MET A 208 -1.04 24.54 -11.67
N ALA A 209 0.14 24.80 -11.11
CA ALA A 209 0.75 26.13 -11.14
C ALA A 209 0.98 26.71 -12.55
N PRO A 210 1.53 25.96 -13.54
CA PRO A 210 1.66 26.48 -14.90
C PRO A 210 0.31 26.75 -15.57
N LEU A 211 -0.73 25.95 -15.32
CA LEU A 211 -2.08 26.20 -15.85
C LEU A 211 -2.68 27.50 -15.32
N ILE A 212 -2.57 27.74 -14.01
CA ILE A 212 -3.03 28.99 -13.38
C ILE A 212 -2.24 30.18 -13.92
N ALA A 213 -0.91 30.09 -13.98
CA ALA A 213 -0.06 31.18 -14.48
C ALA A 213 -0.30 31.46 -15.98
N GLY A 214 -0.49 30.42 -16.78
CA GLY A 214 -0.82 30.52 -18.21
C GLY A 214 -2.16 31.20 -18.42
N TRP A 215 -3.18 30.85 -17.64
CA TRP A 215 -4.49 31.50 -17.67
C TRP A 215 -4.40 32.98 -17.27
N LEU A 216 -3.68 33.30 -16.19
CA LEU A 216 -3.47 34.68 -15.76
C LEU A 216 -2.81 35.52 -16.87
N ARG A 217 -1.79 34.99 -17.56
CA ARG A 217 -1.14 35.66 -18.71
C ARG A 217 -2.09 35.83 -19.90
N ALA A 218 -2.87 34.80 -20.22
CA ALA A 218 -3.87 34.88 -21.28
C ALA A 218 -4.92 35.97 -21.02
N HIS A 219 -5.17 36.30 -19.75
CA HIS A 219 -6.11 37.33 -19.30
C HIS A 219 -5.42 38.63 -18.87
N GLY A 220 -4.24 38.92 -19.42
CA GLY A 220 -3.56 40.22 -19.29
C GLY A 220 -2.82 40.46 -17.97
N CYS A 221 -2.73 39.46 -17.08
CA CYS A 221 -1.96 39.58 -15.85
C CYS A 221 -0.46 39.29 -16.06
N SER A 222 0.41 39.98 -15.33
CA SER A 222 1.85 39.66 -15.30
C SER A 222 2.10 38.51 -14.33
N ALA A 223 2.11 37.26 -14.83
CA ALA A 223 2.25 36.07 -14.00
C ALA A 223 3.44 35.19 -14.41
N GLY A 224 4.13 34.65 -13.41
CA GLY A 224 5.11 33.58 -13.54
C GLY A 224 4.80 32.45 -12.56
N TYR A 225 5.56 31.34 -12.64
CA TYR A 225 5.40 30.26 -11.68
C TYR A 225 6.73 29.64 -11.25
N THR A 226 6.69 29.01 -10.07
CA THR A 226 7.72 28.10 -9.56
C THR A 226 7.03 26.98 -8.78
N THR A 227 7.81 25.99 -8.37
CA THR A 227 7.32 24.88 -7.55
C THR A 227 8.20 24.72 -6.31
N ILE A 228 7.67 24.17 -5.22
CA ILE A 228 8.36 23.99 -3.93
C ILE A 228 8.05 22.61 -3.37
N ARG A 229 9.04 21.95 -2.76
CA ARG A 229 8.80 20.77 -1.91
C ARG A 229 8.72 21.20 -0.44
N PRO A 230 7.55 21.09 0.24
CA PRO A 230 7.34 21.67 1.57
C PRO A 230 8.27 21.13 2.67
N LYS A 231 8.79 19.92 2.47
CA LYS A 231 9.66 19.22 3.43
C LYS A 231 11.15 19.37 3.15
N ALA A 232 11.52 20.07 2.07
CA ALA A 232 12.92 20.26 1.69
C ALA A 232 13.29 21.75 1.80
N PRO A 233 14.57 22.07 2.07
CA PRO A 233 15.04 23.43 1.92
C PRO A 233 14.84 23.92 0.48
N LEU A 234 14.56 25.22 0.32
CA LEU A 234 14.53 25.83 -1.02
C LEU A 234 15.90 25.72 -1.68
N VAL A 235 15.92 25.44 -2.98
CA VAL A 235 17.16 25.48 -3.76
C VAL A 235 17.47 26.91 -4.24
N ALA A 236 18.72 27.17 -4.66
CA ALA A 236 19.13 28.50 -5.09
C ALA A 236 18.27 29.05 -6.24
N ALA A 237 17.90 28.20 -7.20
CA ALA A 237 17.03 28.57 -8.32
C ALA A 237 15.62 29.01 -7.86
N GLU A 238 15.03 28.31 -6.87
CA GLU A 238 13.72 28.67 -6.31
C GLU A 238 13.81 30.02 -5.57
N ARG A 239 14.84 30.21 -4.74
CA ARG A 239 15.09 31.50 -4.06
C ARG A 239 15.30 32.64 -5.05
N ALA A 240 16.05 32.40 -6.13
CA ALA A 240 16.31 33.41 -7.14
C ALA A 240 15.01 33.87 -7.83
N VAL A 241 14.13 32.94 -8.19
CA VAL A 241 12.81 33.29 -8.76
C VAL A 241 11.97 34.08 -7.76
N ILE A 242 11.89 33.63 -6.49
CA ILE A 242 11.09 34.31 -5.46
C ILE A 242 11.60 35.75 -5.23
N ARG A 243 12.92 35.94 -5.11
CA ARG A 243 13.53 37.26 -4.87
C ARG A 243 13.44 38.19 -6.08
N ARG A 244 13.59 37.67 -7.30
CA ARG A 244 13.62 38.49 -8.51
C ARG A 244 12.27 39.13 -8.85
N VAL A 245 11.18 38.48 -8.46
CA VAL A 245 9.82 38.79 -8.92
C VAL A 245 9.14 39.83 -8.02
N HIS A 246 9.70 40.20 -6.85
CA HIS A 246 9.08 41.08 -5.84
C HIS A 246 7.53 41.11 -5.91
N PRO A 247 6.89 39.92 -5.84
CA PRO A 247 5.51 39.78 -6.28
C PRO A 247 4.57 40.54 -5.35
N ARG A 248 3.58 41.22 -5.94
CA ARG A 248 2.47 41.81 -5.17
C ARG A 248 1.54 40.73 -4.63
N SER A 249 1.48 39.57 -5.29
CA SER A 249 0.72 38.41 -4.82
C SER A 249 1.44 37.10 -5.14
N VAL A 250 1.48 36.19 -4.16
CA VAL A 250 2.04 34.85 -4.27
C VAL A 250 0.94 33.82 -4.05
N LEU A 251 0.63 33.04 -5.07
CA LEU A 251 -0.50 32.09 -5.07
C LEU A 251 0.01 30.68 -4.80
N ILE A 252 -0.33 30.07 -3.67
CA ILE A 252 0.04 28.68 -3.35
C ILE A 252 -1.06 27.75 -3.85
N VAL A 253 -0.72 26.71 -4.60
CA VAL A 253 -1.67 25.70 -5.10
C VAL A 253 -1.14 24.27 -4.91
N ASP A 254 -2.02 23.36 -4.51
CA ASP A 254 -1.78 21.92 -4.36
C ASP A 254 -3.08 21.14 -4.64
N ASP A 255 -3.02 19.81 -4.46
CA ASP A 255 -4.20 18.96 -4.42
C ASP A 255 -5.12 19.27 -3.19
N PRO A 256 -6.39 18.85 -3.25
CA PRO A 256 -7.32 19.02 -2.13
C PRO A 256 -6.76 18.56 -0.77
N PRO A 257 -6.61 19.46 0.21
CA PRO A 257 -5.92 19.17 1.46
C PRO A 257 -6.73 18.24 2.37
N MET A 258 -6.04 17.37 3.13
CA MET A 258 -6.63 16.71 4.32
C MET A 258 -6.42 17.53 5.60
N THR A 259 -5.19 18.03 5.80
CA THR A 259 -4.77 18.69 7.07
C THR A 259 -4.25 20.11 6.86
N GLY A 260 -4.13 20.57 5.61
CA GLY A 260 -3.52 21.87 5.28
C GLY A 260 -1.99 21.96 5.51
N ALA A 261 -1.34 20.93 6.05
CA ALA A 261 0.06 21.03 6.49
C ALA A 261 1.07 21.31 5.37
N SER A 262 0.78 20.91 4.13
CA SER A 262 1.64 21.22 2.96
C SER A 262 1.55 22.69 2.55
N TYR A 263 0.33 23.26 2.52
CA TYR A 263 0.10 24.69 2.30
C TYR A 263 0.82 25.53 3.35
N LEU A 264 0.59 25.24 4.63
CA LEU A 264 1.18 26.00 5.74
C LEU A 264 2.71 25.99 5.69
N ARG A 265 3.34 24.82 5.53
CA ARG A 265 4.80 24.72 5.43
C ARG A 265 5.36 25.52 4.25
N THR A 266 4.64 25.54 3.14
CA THR A 266 5.05 26.32 1.95
C THR A 266 4.95 27.81 2.22
N ALA A 267 3.86 28.27 2.84
CA ALA A 267 3.67 29.68 3.23
C ALA A 267 4.76 30.16 4.19
N MET A 268 5.04 29.39 5.25
CA MET A 268 6.13 29.69 6.19
C MET A 268 7.48 29.80 5.48
N ARG A 269 7.75 28.95 4.49
CA ARG A 269 9.01 28.98 3.73
C ARG A 269 9.15 30.21 2.83
N LEU A 270 8.02 30.73 2.34
CA LEU A 270 7.97 31.97 1.57
C LEU A 270 8.20 33.18 2.48
N GLU A 271 7.60 33.19 3.68
CA GLU A 271 7.86 34.21 4.71
C GLU A 271 9.35 34.25 5.10
N GLU A 272 9.97 33.08 5.31
CA GLU A 272 11.42 32.98 5.55
C GLU A 272 12.28 33.54 4.40
N CYS A 273 11.73 33.67 3.20
CA CYS A 273 12.39 34.28 2.04
C CYS A 273 12.11 35.77 1.88
N GLY A 274 11.36 36.38 2.80
CA GLY A 274 10.99 37.79 2.78
C GLY A 274 9.71 38.09 1.98
N VAL A 275 8.88 37.08 1.69
CA VAL A 275 7.54 37.33 1.15
C VAL A 275 6.63 37.79 2.28
N ASP A 276 5.97 38.94 2.09
CA ASP A 276 4.98 39.43 3.06
C ASP A 276 3.79 38.46 3.16
N ARG A 277 3.36 38.19 4.39
CA ARG A 277 2.23 37.30 4.69
C ARG A 277 0.97 37.75 3.96
N ASP A 278 0.70 39.05 3.91
CA ASP A 278 -0.51 39.61 3.29
C ASP A 278 -0.50 39.50 1.75
N ALA A 279 0.67 39.25 1.15
CA ALA A 279 0.80 38.96 -0.26
C ALA A 279 0.55 37.48 -0.59
N ILE A 280 0.46 36.59 0.41
CA ILE A 280 0.29 35.14 0.20
C ILE A 280 -1.20 34.78 0.15
N TRP A 281 -1.60 34.16 -0.96
CA TRP A 281 -2.93 33.61 -1.20
C TRP A 281 -2.88 32.10 -1.35
N LEU A 282 -3.80 31.39 -0.72
CA LEU A 282 -3.95 29.94 -0.87
C LEU A 282 -5.09 29.66 -1.85
N LEU A 283 -4.78 29.00 -2.97
CA LEU A 283 -5.76 28.52 -3.94
C LEU A 283 -6.04 27.05 -3.59
N VAL A 284 -7.22 26.80 -3.04
CA VAL A 284 -7.56 25.53 -2.38
C VAL A 284 -8.76 24.90 -3.10
N PRO A 285 -8.56 23.87 -3.94
CA PRO A 285 -9.67 23.00 -4.34
C PRO A 285 -10.16 22.22 -3.11
N VAL A 286 -11.47 22.19 -2.89
CA VAL A 286 -12.10 21.57 -1.72
C VAL A 286 -12.74 20.25 -2.13
N GLY A 287 -12.49 19.17 -1.40
CA GLY A 287 -13.05 17.83 -1.67
C GLY A 287 -14.40 17.58 -0.97
N ALA A 288 -15.13 16.54 -1.41
CA ALA A 288 -16.51 16.21 -0.96
C ALA A 288 -16.71 16.15 0.56
N GLU A 289 -15.71 15.62 1.28
CA GLU A 289 -15.78 15.40 2.74
C GLU A 289 -14.90 16.38 3.54
N ASN A 290 -14.20 17.30 2.88
CA ASN A 290 -13.21 18.16 3.51
C ASN A 290 -13.65 19.63 3.49
N ALA A 291 -14.66 19.99 4.30
CA ALA A 291 -14.40 21.19 5.08
C ALA A 291 -13.08 20.88 5.81
N LEU A 292 -12.02 21.65 5.52
CA LEU A 292 -10.79 21.61 6.31
C LEU A 292 -11.23 21.45 7.77
N ASP A 293 -10.70 20.44 8.48
CA ASP A 293 -11.12 20.27 9.87
C ASP A 293 -10.90 21.57 10.65
N ALA A 294 -11.63 21.78 11.75
CA ALA A 294 -11.59 23.07 12.46
C ALA A 294 -10.14 23.46 12.86
N GLU A 295 -9.27 22.48 13.11
CA GLU A 295 -7.86 22.69 13.39
C GLU A 295 -7.10 23.17 12.15
N ALA A 296 -7.29 22.54 10.99
CA ALA A 296 -6.69 22.91 9.73
C ALA A 296 -7.19 24.28 9.25
N LEU A 297 -8.47 24.59 9.42
CA LEU A 297 -9.04 25.93 9.19
C LEU A 297 -8.36 26.97 10.08
N ALA A 298 -8.27 26.71 11.38
CA ALA A 298 -7.60 27.63 12.31
C ALA A 298 -6.13 27.86 11.92
N ARG A 299 -5.43 26.81 11.46
CA ARG A 299 -4.02 26.89 11.02
C ARG A 299 -3.82 27.67 9.73
N LEU A 300 -4.82 27.67 8.84
CA LEU A 300 -4.76 28.37 7.55
C LEU A 300 -5.44 29.75 7.59
N ALA A 301 -6.18 30.08 8.66
CA ALA A 301 -6.92 31.34 8.80
C ALA A 301 -6.04 32.60 8.72
N ALA A 302 -4.74 32.47 8.95
CA ALA A 302 -3.78 33.56 8.88
C ALA A 302 -3.41 34.01 7.45
N TYR A 303 -3.94 33.36 6.42
CA TYR A 303 -3.66 33.67 5.01
C TYR A 303 -4.96 33.91 4.24
N ARG A 304 -4.89 34.70 3.16
CA ARG A 304 -6.01 34.87 2.23
C ARG A 304 -6.24 33.58 1.46
N ARG A 305 -7.50 33.24 1.17
CA ARG A 305 -7.86 31.97 0.54
C ARG A 305 -8.89 32.17 -0.55
N VAL A 306 -8.67 31.47 -1.65
CA VAL A 306 -9.62 31.29 -2.74
C VAL A 306 -9.96 29.82 -2.79
N GLU A 307 -11.23 29.49 -2.58
CA GLU A 307 -11.70 28.11 -2.51
C GLU A 307 -12.52 27.75 -3.76
N LEU A 308 -12.33 26.53 -4.24
CA LEU A 308 -13.20 25.92 -5.25
C LEU A 308 -13.93 24.72 -4.62
N PRO A 309 -15.21 24.90 -4.22
CA PRO A 309 -16.00 23.85 -3.62
C PRO A 309 -16.14 22.61 -4.50
N HIS A 310 -16.21 21.45 -3.88
CA HIS A 310 -16.27 20.17 -4.59
C HIS A 310 -17.41 20.08 -5.60
N HIS A 311 -18.61 20.53 -5.23
CA HIS A 311 -19.80 20.49 -6.10
C HIS A 311 -19.66 21.39 -7.34
N GLU A 312 -18.72 22.33 -7.33
CA GLU A 312 -18.46 23.25 -8.44
C GLU A 312 -17.41 22.74 -9.42
N LEU A 313 -16.75 21.61 -9.13
CA LEU A 313 -15.72 21.05 -10.00
C LEU A 313 -16.25 20.78 -11.41
N ALA A 314 -15.41 21.03 -12.42
CA ALA A 314 -15.77 20.93 -13.83
C ALA A 314 -16.30 19.55 -14.19
N ILE A 315 -15.73 18.48 -13.63
CA ILE A 315 -16.20 17.11 -13.87
C ILE A 315 -17.61 16.86 -13.32
N ARG A 316 -18.03 17.57 -12.26
CA ARG A 316 -19.40 17.45 -11.73
C ARG A 316 -20.40 18.21 -12.57
N ARG A 317 -20.02 19.38 -13.08
CA ARG A 317 -20.81 20.09 -14.08
C ARG A 317 -20.99 19.23 -15.34
N GLN A 318 -19.96 18.48 -15.73
CA GLN A 318 -20.02 17.51 -16.82
C GLN A 318 -21.04 16.39 -16.59
N LEU A 319 -21.17 15.87 -15.36
CA LEU A 319 -22.17 14.83 -15.03
C LEU A 319 -23.62 15.32 -15.20
N ALA A 320 -23.89 16.62 -15.05
CA ALA A 320 -25.21 17.19 -15.27
C ALA A 320 -25.43 17.75 -16.70
N CYS A 321 -24.42 17.65 -17.57
CA CYS A 321 -24.39 18.32 -18.87
C CYS A 321 -25.27 17.60 -19.91
N SER A 322 -26.08 18.36 -20.66
CA SER A 322 -26.96 17.82 -21.71
C SER A 322 -26.23 16.97 -22.76
N GLU A 323 -25.01 17.34 -23.10
CA GLU A 323 -24.17 16.68 -24.10
C GLU A 323 -23.70 15.31 -23.63
N LEU A 324 -23.41 15.16 -22.33
CA LEU A 324 -23.11 13.86 -21.74
C LEU A 324 -24.36 12.97 -21.74
N LEU A 325 -25.51 13.51 -21.34
CA LEU A 325 -26.75 12.74 -21.32
C LEU A 325 -27.15 12.28 -22.72
N ALA A 326 -27.03 13.16 -23.73
CA ALA A 326 -27.23 12.82 -25.13
C ALA A 326 -26.22 11.77 -25.63
N PHE A 327 -24.96 11.88 -25.22
CA PHE A 327 -23.94 10.87 -25.52
C PHE A 327 -24.30 9.51 -24.93
N ILE A 328 -24.69 9.45 -23.65
CA ILE A 328 -25.13 8.22 -22.97
C ILE A 328 -26.32 7.58 -23.71
N ALA A 329 -27.33 8.38 -24.05
CA ALA A 329 -28.50 7.91 -24.80
C ALA A 329 -28.10 7.35 -26.18
N SER A 330 -27.20 8.02 -26.89
CA SER A 330 -26.69 7.59 -28.19
C SER A 330 -25.91 6.28 -28.13
N ILE A 331 -24.97 6.12 -27.18
CA ILE A 331 -24.16 4.89 -27.05
C ILE A 331 -24.97 3.70 -26.55
N ALA A 332 -26.08 3.94 -25.85
CA ALA A 332 -27.07 2.93 -25.51
C ALA A 332 -27.93 2.51 -26.72
N GLY A 333 -27.77 3.16 -27.89
CA GLY A 333 -28.62 2.94 -29.06
C GLY A 333 -30.05 3.46 -28.87
N GLN A 334 -30.25 4.42 -27.97
CA GLN A 334 -31.53 5.07 -27.68
C GLN A 334 -31.44 6.61 -27.83
N PRO A 335 -31.11 7.16 -29.03
CA PRO A 335 -30.99 8.60 -29.20
C PRO A 335 -32.26 9.35 -28.75
N GLY A 336 -32.09 10.34 -27.88
CA GLY A 336 -33.21 11.15 -27.34
C GLY A 336 -33.94 10.53 -26.15
N ALA A 337 -33.57 9.33 -25.69
CA ALA A 337 -34.13 8.77 -24.46
C ALA A 337 -33.78 9.62 -23.24
N ALA A 338 -34.69 9.64 -22.25
CA ALA A 338 -34.43 10.28 -20.97
C ALA A 338 -33.32 9.53 -20.23
N VAL A 339 -32.32 10.27 -19.75
CA VAL A 339 -31.21 9.75 -18.94
C VAL A 339 -31.27 10.42 -17.58
N THR A 340 -31.61 9.66 -16.54
CA THR A 340 -31.87 10.19 -15.20
C THR A 340 -30.91 9.62 -14.16
N PRO A 341 -30.30 10.44 -13.28
CA PRO A 341 -29.46 9.93 -12.20
C PRO A 341 -30.30 9.12 -11.19
N ILE A 342 -29.81 7.95 -10.79
CA ILE A 342 -30.52 7.03 -9.87
C ILE A 342 -30.18 7.32 -8.41
N LEU A 343 -28.91 7.57 -8.14
CA LEU A 343 -28.39 7.88 -6.81
C LEU A 343 -28.25 9.38 -6.64
N SER A 344 -28.59 9.87 -5.46
CA SER A 344 -28.26 11.24 -5.08
C SER A 344 -26.73 11.41 -5.03
N PRO A 345 -26.21 12.63 -5.27
CA PRO A 345 -24.79 12.92 -5.11
C PRO A 345 -24.23 12.48 -3.74
N ALA A 346 -25.04 12.57 -2.67
CA ALA A 346 -24.66 12.14 -1.32
C ALA A 346 -24.49 10.61 -1.19
N GLU A 347 -25.30 9.81 -1.89
CA GLU A 347 -25.19 8.34 -1.91
C GLU A 347 -24.00 7.87 -2.73
N VAL A 348 -23.68 8.59 -3.81
CA VAL A 348 -22.43 8.44 -4.56
C VAL A 348 -21.20 8.80 -3.72
N GLU A 349 -21.32 9.83 -2.87
CA GLU A 349 -20.20 10.41 -2.12
C GLU A 349 -19.76 9.56 -0.93
N ARG A 350 -20.65 8.78 -0.32
CA ARG A 350 -20.37 7.94 0.86
C ARG A 350 -19.22 6.94 0.67
N HIS A 351 -18.85 6.66 -0.58
CA HIS A 351 -17.79 5.72 -0.96
C HIS A 351 -16.60 6.35 -1.70
N SER A 352 -16.56 7.69 -1.87
CA SER A 352 -15.68 8.36 -2.87
C SER A 352 -14.55 9.23 -2.29
N ARG A 353 -13.95 8.80 -1.17
CA ARG A 353 -12.79 9.50 -0.58
C ARG A 353 -11.59 9.51 -1.53
N ARG A 354 -11.35 10.65 -2.22
CA ARG A 354 -10.20 10.87 -3.13
C ARG A 354 -10.12 9.84 -4.26
N ARG A 355 -11.28 9.41 -4.72
CA ARG A 355 -11.45 8.51 -5.85
C ARG A 355 -12.07 9.27 -6.99
N HIS A 356 -12.05 8.64 -8.15
CA HIS A 356 -12.78 9.13 -9.30
C HIS A 356 -14.25 9.40 -8.95
N VAL A 357 -14.82 10.45 -9.53
CA VAL A 357 -16.26 10.67 -9.50
C VAL A 357 -16.94 9.47 -10.13
N LYS A 358 -18.06 9.05 -9.53
CA LYS A 358 -18.91 7.96 -10.01
C LYS A 358 -20.34 8.48 -10.10
N GLN A 359 -21.13 8.04 -11.06
CA GLN A 359 -22.56 8.32 -11.10
C GLN A 359 -23.27 7.20 -11.84
N VAL A 360 -24.42 6.78 -11.33
CA VAL A 360 -25.29 5.82 -12.01
C VAL A 360 -26.47 6.56 -12.63
N TYR A 361 -26.76 6.24 -13.89
CA TYR A 361 -27.92 6.74 -14.63
C TYR A 361 -28.81 5.60 -15.08
N ASP A 362 -30.11 5.83 -15.08
CA ASP A 362 -31.10 5.03 -15.79
C ASP A 362 -31.33 5.63 -17.18
N VAL A 363 -31.24 4.80 -18.21
CA VAL A 363 -31.57 5.14 -19.59
C VAL A 363 -32.94 4.54 -19.90
N ALA A 364 -33.92 5.40 -20.13
CA ALA A 364 -35.30 4.98 -20.33
C ALA A 364 -35.42 3.93 -21.44
N GLY A 365 -36.05 2.79 -21.11
CA GLY A 365 -36.27 1.69 -22.06
C GLY A 365 -35.03 0.82 -22.35
N TRP A 366 -33.91 1.03 -21.66
CA TRP A 366 -32.67 0.28 -21.88
C TRP A 366 -32.03 -0.28 -20.61
N GLY A 367 -31.98 0.52 -19.55
CA GLY A 367 -31.42 0.11 -18.24
C GLY A 367 -30.29 1.03 -17.78
N ARG A 368 -29.45 0.52 -16.89
CA ARG A 368 -28.53 1.36 -16.11
C ARG A 368 -27.12 1.42 -16.69
N VAL A 369 -26.50 2.59 -16.55
CA VAL A 369 -25.08 2.82 -16.87
C VAL A 369 -24.34 3.41 -15.68
N HIS A 370 -23.09 3.01 -15.53
CA HIS A 370 -22.15 3.58 -14.59
C HIS A 370 -21.18 4.51 -15.33
N VAL A 371 -21.09 5.76 -14.88
CA VAL A 371 -20.20 6.78 -15.42
C VAL A 371 -19.11 7.08 -14.38
N LYS A 372 -17.85 7.08 -14.81
CA LYS A 372 -16.70 7.24 -13.91
C LYS A 372 -15.63 8.15 -14.49
N GLY A 373 -14.99 8.97 -13.66
CA GLY A 373 -13.75 9.67 -14.02
C GLY A 373 -12.59 8.70 -14.31
N VAL A 374 -11.75 9.01 -15.29
CA VAL A 374 -10.55 8.19 -15.59
C VAL A 374 -9.25 9.01 -15.58
N GLY A 375 -9.35 10.32 -15.36
CA GLY A 375 -8.21 11.24 -15.30
C GLY A 375 -8.06 12.11 -16.56
N LEU A 376 -7.23 13.14 -16.45
CA LEU A 376 -7.04 14.19 -17.46
C LEU A 376 -5.98 13.83 -18.50
N GLY A 377 -6.30 14.02 -19.78
CA GLY A 377 -5.36 13.80 -20.90
C GLY A 377 -4.82 12.38 -20.90
N TRP A 378 -3.51 12.23 -21.14
CA TRP A 378 -2.87 10.92 -21.23
C TRP A 378 -2.93 10.08 -19.95
N PHE A 379 -3.22 10.68 -18.79
CA PHE A 379 -3.45 9.93 -17.55
C PHE A 379 -4.71 9.06 -17.58
N GLY A 380 -5.66 9.35 -18.48
CA GLY A 380 -6.87 8.55 -18.68
C GLY A 380 -6.75 7.42 -19.71
N TYR A 381 -5.69 7.42 -20.53
CA TYR A 381 -5.49 6.38 -21.54
C TYR A 381 -5.23 4.96 -21.01
N PRO A 382 -4.59 4.74 -19.85
CA PRO A 382 -4.50 3.41 -19.26
C PRO A 382 -5.87 2.73 -19.10
N ALA A 383 -6.91 3.48 -18.71
CA ALA A 383 -8.27 2.95 -18.60
C ALA A 383 -8.83 2.52 -19.96
N ARG A 384 -8.56 3.28 -21.02
CA ARG A 384 -8.95 2.93 -22.40
C ARG A 384 -8.23 1.68 -22.90
N HIS A 385 -6.91 1.60 -22.69
CA HIS A 385 -6.13 0.40 -23.02
C HIS A 385 -6.63 -0.82 -22.26
N ALA A 386 -6.92 -0.68 -20.96
CA ALA A 386 -7.45 -1.76 -20.15
C ALA A 386 -8.85 -2.21 -20.58
N ALA A 387 -9.73 -1.26 -20.92
CA ALA A 387 -11.07 -1.54 -21.44
C ALA A 387 -11.04 -2.45 -22.68
N VAL A 388 -10.14 -2.16 -23.63
CA VAL A 388 -9.96 -2.98 -24.84
C VAL A 388 -9.29 -4.31 -24.50
N ALA A 389 -8.18 -4.27 -23.76
CA ALA A 389 -7.37 -5.46 -23.46
C ALA A 389 -8.13 -6.50 -22.63
N LEU A 390 -9.09 -6.09 -21.80
CA LEU A 390 -9.78 -6.93 -20.83
C LEU A 390 -11.22 -7.28 -21.22
N ALA A 391 -11.66 -6.95 -22.44
CA ALA A 391 -13.02 -7.21 -22.92
C ALA A 391 -13.51 -8.63 -22.58
N GLY A 392 -14.71 -8.77 -22.03
CA GLY A 392 -15.27 -10.07 -21.59
C GLY A 392 -14.80 -10.57 -20.22
N ARG A 393 -13.89 -9.85 -19.54
CA ARG A 393 -13.49 -10.10 -18.14
C ARG A 393 -13.75 -8.91 -17.21
N ILE A 394 -14.42 -7.89 -17.73
CA ILE A 394 -14.85 -6.66 -17.05
C ILE A 394 -16.28 -6.33 -17.50
N PRO A 395 -17.06 -5.55 -16.73
CA PRO A 395 -18.31 -4.97 -17.21
C PRO A 395 -18.08 -4.17 -18.50
N LYS A 396 -18.99 -4.29 -19.49
CA LYS A 396 -18.75 -3.79 -20.85
C LYS A 396 -18.61 -2.26 -20.87
N PRO A 397 -17.43 -1.71 -21.23
CA PRO A 397 -17.29 -0.28 -21.50
C PRO A 397 -18.08 0.06 -22.76
N LEU A 398 -18.93 1.08 -22.69
CA LEU A 398 -19.78 1.53 -23.79
C LEU A 398 -19.14 2.69 -24.56
N GLY A 399 -18.33 3.52 -23.90
CA GLY A 399 -17.66 4.64 -24.55
C GLY A 399 -16.92 5.53 -23.58
N PHE A 400 -16.14 6.47 -24.13
CA PHE A 400 -15.42 7.49 -23.38
C PHE A 400 -15.85 8.88 -23.85
N TRP A 401 -16.12 9.78 -22.91
CA TRP A 401 -16.48 11.17 -23.18
C TRP A 401 -15.60 12.08 -22.34
N LYS A 402 -14.70 12.83 -23.00
CA LYS A 402 -13.68 13.65 -22.33
C LYS A 402 -12.88 12.81 -21.30
N THR A 403 -13.02 13.11 -20.01
CA THR A 403 -12.36 12.42 -18.88
C THR A 403 -13.25 11.38 -18.22
N LEU A 404 -14.41 11.05 -18.80
CA LEU A 404 -15.38 10.08 -18.29
C LEU A 404 -15.39 8.80 -19.11
N MET A 405 -15.52 7.66 -18.43
CA MET A 405 -15.81 6.35 -18.99
C MET A 405 -17.25 5.99 -18.67
N VAL A 406 -18.00 5.52 -19.67
CA VAL A 406 -19.35 4.99 -19.50
C VAL A 406 -19.30 3.48 -19.64
N THR A 407 -19.83 2.76 -18.66
CA THR A 407 -19.83 1.30 -18.57
C THR A 407 -21.25 0.83 -18.33
N ARG A 408 -21.65 -0.27 -18.97
CA ARG A 408 -22.94 -0.91 -18.67
C ARG A 408 -22.93 -1.41 -17.23
N GLU A 409 -24.00 -1.13 -16.48
CA GLU A 409 -24.18 -1.77 -15.19
C GLU A 409 -24.76 -3.18 -15.40
N GLU A 410 -24.23 -4.16 -14.67
CA GLU A 410 -24.66 -5.57 -14.72
C GLU A 410 -25.42 -5.92 -13.42
N PRO A 411 -26.63 -5.37 -13.19
CA PRO A 411 -27.34 -5.47 -11.89
C PRO A 411 -27.75 -6.90 -11.52
N GLU A 412 -27.83 -7.82 -12.50
CA GLU A 412 -28.13 -9.23 -12.26
C GLU A 412 -26.94 -10.02 -11.68
N MET A 413 -25.73 -9.46 -11.69
CA MET A 413 -24.55 -10.13 -11.16
C MET A 413 -24.23 -9.65 -9.74
N PRO A 414 -24.51 -10.45 -8.69
CA PRO A 414 -24.14 -10.09 -7.34
C PRO A 414 -22.62 -10.12 -7.16
N GLN A 415 -22.12 -9.39 -6.17
CA GLN A 415 -20.74 -9.55 -5.71
C GLN A 415 -20.55 -10.99 -5.21
N ALA A 416 -19.53 -11.67 -5.71
CA ALA A 416 -19.26 -13.06 -5.36
C ALA A 416 -17.76 -13.34 -5.40
N ARG A 417 -17.34 -14.37 -4.63
CA ARG A 417 -15.96 -14.86 -4.66
C ARG A 417 -15.70 -15.52 -6.03
N PRO A 418 -14.73 -15.04 -6.81
CA PRO A 418 -14.45 -15.59 -8.14
C PRO A 418 -13.79 -16.97 -8.03
N ALA A 419 -13.97 -17.81 -9.05
CA ALA A 419 -13.16 -19.01 -9.22
C ALA A 419 -11.69 -18.64 -9.51
N LEU A 420 -10.73 -19.40 -8.97
CA LEU A 420 -9.29 -19.13 -9.20
C LEU A 420 -8.91 -19.16 -10.69
N ALA A 421 -9.60 -19.97 -11.50
CA ALA A 421 -9.39 -20.03 -12.95
C ALA A 421 -9.75 -18.70 -13.63
N ASP A 422 -10.84 -18.04 -13.21
CA ASP A 422 -11.25 -16.74 -13.74
C ASP A 422 -10.27 -15.64 -13.36
N VAL A 423 -9.73 -15.68 -12.14
CA VAL A 423 -8.69 -14.76 -11.67
C VAL A 423 -7.40 -14.96 -12.48
N ALA A 424 -6.96 -16.21 -12.67
CA ALA A 424 -5.77 -16.51 -13.47
C ALA A 424 -5.92 -16.01 -14.92
N GLU A 425 -7.08 -16.21 -15.53
CA GLU A 425 -7.35 -15.74 -16.89
C GLU A 425 -7.39 -14.21 -16.96
N TYR A 426 -8.02 -13.56 -16.00
CA TYR A 426 -8.01 -12.10 -15.90
C TYR A 426 -6.57 -11.54 -15.83
N VAL A 427 -5.76 -12.05 -14.90
CA VAL A 427 -4.38 -11.58 -14.70
C VAL A 427 -3.51 -11.89 -15.92
N ALA A 428 -3.67 -13.06 -16.55
CA ALA A 428 -2.94 -13.43 -17.77
C ALA A 428 -3.35 -12.59 -18.99
N LYS A 429 -4.65 -12.27 -19.13
CA LYS A 429 -5.15 -11.38 -20.18
C LYS A 429 -4.59 -9.98 -19.99
N ARG A 430 -4.59 -9.50 -18.75
CA ARG A 430 -4.01 -8.21 -18.37
C ARG A 430 -2.51 -8.13 -18.66
N SER A 431 -1.74 -9.12 -18.20
CA SER A 431 -0.29 -9.13 -18.34
C SER A 431 0.16 -9.20 -19.80
N ARG A 432 -0.64 -9.80 -20.69
CA ARG A 432 -0.38 -9.84 -22.14
C ARG A 432 -0.84 -8.57 -22.85
N GLY A 433 -2.06 -8.09 -22.58
CA GLY A 433 -2.64 -6.94 -23.29
C GLY A 433 -2.05 -5.59 -22.87
N LEU A 434 -1.59 -5.47 -21.62
CA LEU A 434 -1.11 -4.22 -21.03
C LEU A 434 0.39 -4.22 -20.76
N ARG A 435 1.17 -4.94 -21.57
CA ARG A 435 2.64 -4.91 -21.50
C ARG A 435 3.17 -3.49 -21.71
N VAL A 436 4.20 -3.15 -20.94
CA VAL A 436 4.98 -1.92 -21.07
C VAL A 436 6.44 -2.27 -21.33
N MET A 437 7.21 -1.34 -21.91
CA MET A 437 8.65 -1.54 -22.07
C MET A 437 9.30 -1.72 -20.70
N ALA A 438 10.14 -2.75 -20.55
CA ALA A 438 10.77 -3.14 -19.29
C ALA A 438 11.26 -1.92 -18.49
N GLN A 439 10.69 -1.73 -17.29
CA GLN A 439 11.06 -0.66 -16.38
C GLN A 439 11.70 -1.27 -15.14
N ARG A 440 12.97 -0.94 -14.88
CA ARG A 440 13.51 -1.10 -13.53
C ARG A 440 12.84 -0.10 -12.59
N PRO A 441 12.41 -0.51 -11.38
CA PRO A 441 11.89 0.42 -10.39
C PRO A 441 12.89 1.54 -10.10
N SER A 442 12.40 2.75 -9.80
CA SER A 442 13.28 3.87 -9.53
C SER A 442 14.11 3.63 -8.25
N GLN A 443 15.43 3.70 -8.39
CA GLN A 443 16.34 3.71 -7.24
C GLN A 443 16.15 4.95 -6.35
N LYS A 444 15.57 6.02 -6.90
CA LYS A 444 15.20 7.21 -6.12
C LYS A 444 14.14 6.82 -5.11
N PHE A 445 14.26 7.38 -3.91
CA PHE A 445 13.30 7.13 -2.85
C PHE A 445 11.90 7.65 -3.24
N GLN A 446 10.93 6.75 -3.28
CA GLN A 446 9.52 7.01 -3.55
C GLN A 446 8.66 6.26 -2.52
N LYS A 447 7.41 6.70 -2.32
CA LYS A 447 6.46 6.03 -1.41
C LYS A 447 5.65 4.97 -2.16
N ASP A 448 6.36 4.05 -2.78
CA ASP A 448 5.84 2.96 -3.61
C ASP A 448 5.57 1.68 -2.79
N GLY A 449 5.22 0.57 -3.46
CA GLY A 449 5.05 -0.73 -2.83
C GLY A 449 6.29 -1.18 -2.04
N PHE A 450 7.49 -0.95 -2.59
CA PHE A 450 8.75 -1.25 -1.90
C PHE A 450 8.95 -0.43 -0.63
N TYR A 451 8.53 0.83 -0.61
CA TYR A 451 8.54 1.64 0.61
C TYR A 451 7.63 1.05 1.70
N ARG A 452 6.47 0.50 1.35
CA ARG A 452 5.55 -0.10 2.33
C ARG A 452 6.16 -1.33 2.98
N LEU A 453 6.73 -2.25 2.18
CA LEU A 453 7.46 -3.39 2.72
C LEU A 453 8.71 -2.95 3.50
N ALA A 454 9.45 -1.95 3.01
CA ALA A 454 10.60 -1.40 3.73
C ALA A 454 10.22 -0.81 5.09
N LYS A 455 9.06 -0.16 5.21
CA LYS A 455 8.54 0.38 6.48
C LYS A 455 8.27 -0.75 7.50
N VAL A 456 7.82 -1.90 7.02
CA VAL A 456 7.63 -3.11 7.85
C VAL A 456 8.98 -3.70 8.23
N LEU A 457 9.83 -4.04 7.26
CA LEU A 457 11.11 -4.71 7.49
C LEU A 457 12.11 -3.83 8.25
N ALA A 458 12.07 -2.50 8.10
CA ALA A 458 12.95 -1.60 8.86
C ALA A 458 12.71 -1.67 10.38
N ARG A 459 11.54 -2.15 10.84
CA ARG A 459 11.25 -2.33 12.27
C ARG A 459 12.19 -3.31 12.96
N VAL A 460 12.91 -4.17 12.23
CA VAL A 460 13.98 -4.99 12.81
C VAL A 460 15.05 -4.15 13.52
N HIS A 461 15.24 -2.89 13.09
CA HIS A 461 16.16 -1.94 13.71
C HIS A 461 15.55 -1.19 14.93
N GLY A 462 14.33 -1.52 15.34
CA GLY A 462 13.66 -0.92 16.49
C GLY A 462 13.51 0.60 16.35
N PRO A 463 13.91 1.40 17.36
CA PRO A 463 13.82 2.86 17.30
C PRO A 463 14.54 3.50 16.09
N LEU A 464 15.50 2.81 15.49
CA LEU A 464 16.30 3.31 14.36
C LEU A 464 15.69 2.99 12.97
N ALA A 465 14.48 2.43 12.92
CA ALA A 465 13.85 1.99 11.67
C ALA A 465 13.83 3.07 10.57
N ALA A 466 13.48 4.31 10.91
CA ALA A 466 13.39 5.37 9.90
C ALA A 466 14.74 5.72 9.25
N LEU A 467 15.86 5.54 9.98
CA LEU A 467 17.22 5.76 9.47
C LEU A 467 17.61 4.68 8.44
N SER A 468 17.21 3.43 8.68
CA SER A 468 17.48 2.32 7.78
C SER A 468 16.58 2.26 6.55
N MET A 469 15.44 2.96 6.58
CA MET A 469 14.35 2.79 5.62
C MET A 469 14.78 2.98 4.16
N GLY A 470 15.55 4.03 3.85
CA GLY A 470 16.02 4.28 2.49
C GLY A 470 16.94 3.16 1.95
N ARG A 471 17.77 2.58 2.83
CA ARG A 471 18.65 1.45 2.47
C ARG A 471 17.86 0.16 2.34
N VAL A 472 16.95 -0.14 3.27
CA VAL A 472 16.08 -1.32 3.19
C VAL A 472 15.29 -1.29 1.88
N ARG A 473 14.67 -0.15 1.54
CA ARG A 473 13.98 -0.01 0.25
C ARG A 473 14.91 -0.25 -0.93
N ARG A 474 16.12 0.33 -0.92
CA ARG A 474 17.10 0.12 -2.00
C ARG A 474 17.46 -1.35 -2.17
N LEU A 475 17.71 -2.07 -1.07
CA LEU A 475 17.99 -3.51 -1.10
C LEU A 475 16.83 -4.29 -1.71
N LEU A 476 15.58 -3.93 -1.40
CA LEU A 476 14.40 -4.57 -2.00
C LEU A 476 14.25 -4.25 -3.49
N VAL A 477 14.56 -3.03 -3.91
CA VAL A 477 14.55 -2.63 -5.34
C VAL A 477 15.67 -3.32 -6.13
N GLU A 478 16.86 -3.45 -5.55
CA GLU A 478 18.00 -4.17 -6.15
C GLU A 478 17.76 -5.69 -6.20
N ALA A 479 17.01 -6.21 -5.23
CA ALA A 479 16.56 -7.59 -5.15
C ALA A 479 15.48 -7.93 -6.18
N ALA A 480 14.65 -6.96 -6.59
CA ALA A 480 13.57 -7.22 -7.53
C ALA A 480 14.12 -7.62 -8.91
N SER A 481 13.69 -8.79 -9.41
CA SER A 481 14.05 -9.29 -10.73
C SER A 481 13.57 -8.38 -11.86
N GLU A 482 14.23 -8.46 -13.02
CA GLU A 482 13.71 -7.85 -14.26
C GLU A 482 12.48 -8.63 -14.74
N ALA A 483 11.31 -8.22 -14.27
CA ALA A 483 10.02 -8.80 -14.64
C ALA A 483 9.57 -8.33 -16.04
N PRO A 484 8.81 -9.16 -16.79
CA PRO A 484 7.93 -8.67 -17.85
C PRO A 484 7.01 -7.60 -17.27
N ALA A 485 7.21 -6.35 -17.69
CA ALA A 485 6.48 -5.23 -17.12
C ALA A 485 5.10 -5.11 -17.78
N SER A 486 4.05 -5.04 -16.98
CA SER A 486 2.67 -4.83 -17.42
C SER A 486 1.87 -4.02 -16.39
N LEU A 487 0.85 -3.31 -16.85
CA LEU A 487 -0.02 -2.56 -15.95
C LEU A 487 -0.83 -3.53 -15.07
N ILE A 488 -0.56 -3.52 -13.77
CA ILE A 488 -1.29 -4.34 -12.79
C ILE A 488 -2.65 -3.72 -12.45
N ASP A 489 -3.52 -4.49 -11.81
CA ASP A 489 -4.80 -4.02 -11.27
C ASP A 489 -4.60 -3.38 -9.90
N GLY A 490 -3.91 -4.08 -8.99
CA GLY A 490 -3.57 -3.62 -7.66
C GLY A 490 -4.55 -4.05 -6.57
N ARG A 491 -5.74 -4.61 -6.89
CA ARG A 491 -6.68 -5.20 -5.92
C ARG A 491 -7.35 -6.46 -6.43
N MET A 492 -7.40 -7.50 -5.58
CA MET A 492 -7.98 -8.80 -5.95
C MET A 492 -9.01 -9.33 -4.95
N GLY A 493 -9.32 -8.57 -3.90
CA GLY A 493 -10.32 -8.93 -2.90
C GLY A 493 -11.70 -9.21 -3.48
N VAL A 494 -12.51 -9.96 -2.73
CA VAL A 494 -13.85 -10.41 -3.14
C VAL A 494 -14.76 -9.24 -3.51
N GLU A 495 -14.54 -8.04 -2.95
CA GLU A 495 -15.29 -6.83 -3.27
C GLU A 495 -15.15 -6.35 -4.72
N GLU A 496 -14.13 -6.84 -5.42
CA GLU A 496 -13.79 -6.40 -6.76
C GLU A 496 -14.46 -7.23 -7.86
N TRP A 497 -15.18 -8.32 -7.51
CA TRP A 497 -15.67 -9.30 -8.47
C TRP A 497 -17.20 -9.41 -8.48
N LEU A 498 -17.77 -9.53 -9.69
CA LEU A 498 -19.20 -9.76 -9.93
C LEU A 498 -19.42 -11.13 -10.59
N GLY A 499 -20.50 -11.80 -10.19
CA GLY A 499 -20.89 -13.09 -10.76
C GLY A 499 -19.98 -14.25 -10.31
N GLN A 500 -20.39 -15.48 -10.65
CA GLN A 500 -19.67 -16.69 -10.23
C GLN A 500 -18.67 -17.19 -11.27
N SER A 501 -19.11 -17.40 -12.52
CA SER A 501 -18.22 -17.69 -13.64
C SER A 501 -18.90 -17.45 -15.01
N PRO A 502 -18.26 -16.75 -15.97
CA PRO A 502 -17.02 -16.02 -15.79
C PRO A 502 -17.23 -14.82 -14.86
N ALA A 503 -16.41 -14.71 -13.81
CA ALA A 503 -16.45 -13.55 -12.94
C ALA A 503 -15.94 -12.29 -13.67
N LEU A 504 -16.59 -11.16 -13.45
CA LEU A 504 -16.21 -9.86 -14.03
C LEU A 504 -15.52 -8.99 -12.99
N LYS A 505 -14.39 -8.38 -13.36
CA LYS A 505 -13.63 -7.48 -12.50
C LYS A 505 -14.13 -6.04 -12.60
N ARG A 506 -14.51 -5.45 -11.47
CA ARG A 506 -14.86 -4.03 -11.34
C ARG A 506 -13.63 -3.18 -11.07
N ASP A 507 -13.78 -1.88 -11.31
CA ASP A 507 -12.76 -0.84 -11.04
C ASP A 507 -11.36 -1.26 -11.55
N PHE A 508 -11.33 -1.96 -12.69
CA PHE A 508 -10.16 -2.61 -13.26
C PHE A 508 -9.03 -1.64 -13.61
N GLU A 509 -9.32 -0.34 -13.67
CA GLU A 509 -8.43 0.74 -14.12
C GLU A 509 -7.85 1.61 -13.00
N GLU A 510 -8.27 1.47 -11.75
CA GLU A 510 -8.01 2.49 -10.71
C GLU A 510 -6.83 2.17 -9.79
N HIS A 511 -6.76 0.95 -9.24
CA HIS A 511 -6.13 0.76 -7.93
C HIS A 511 -4.60 0.79 -7.90
N ALA A 512 -3.93 0.39 -8.98
CA ALA A 512 -2.47 0.25 -8.97
C ALA A 512 -1.70 1.58 -8.90
N PHE A 513 -2.30 2.64 -9.44
CA PHE A 513 -1.64 3.93 -9.68
C PHE A 513 -2.52 5.11 -9.23
N ASP A 514 -3.20 4.91 -8.09
CA ASP A 514 -4.00 5.93 -7.41
C ASP A 514 -3.11 6.85 -6.53
N LYS A 515 -3.71 7.54 -5.55
CA LYS A 515 -3.00 8.41 -4.60
C LYS A 515 -1.86 7.71 -3.85
N ASP A 516 -1.95 6.39 -3.68
CA ASP A 516 -0.99 5.62 -2.90
C ASP A 516 0.17 5.10 -3.78
N ASP A 517 0.06 5.24 -5.12
CA ASP A 517 1.07 5.02 -6.17
C ASP A 517 1.97 3.80 -5.90
N LEU A 518 1.47 2.59 -6.19
CA LEU A 518 2.23 1.35 -5.95
C LEU A 518 3.56 1.34 -6.70
N GLY A 519 3.61 1.95 -7.88
CA GLY A 519 4.79 1.97 -8.74
C GLY A 519 5.33 0.60 -9.12
N LEU A 520 4.44 -0.40 -9.22
CA LEU A 520 4.74 -1.78 -9.60
C LEU A 520 4.11 -2.11 -10.95
N TYR A 521 4.86 -2.84 -11.78
CA TYR A 521 4.42 -3.31 -13.10
C TYR A 521 4.51 -4.85 -13.21
N ASP A 522 4.42 -5.54 -12.09
CA ASP A 522 4.63 -6.99 -12.02
C ASP A 522 3.32 -7.70 -11.68
N ALA A 523 2.82 -8.53 -12.61
CA ALA A 523 1.61 -9.33 -12.44
C ALA A 523 1.67 -10.29 -11.24
N ALA A 524 2.86 -10.64 -10.74
CA ALA A 524 3.03 -11.39 -9.49
C ALA A 524 2.37 -10.66 -8.30
N TYR A 525 2.27 -9.32 -8.33
CA TYR A 525 1.57 -8.55 -7.29
C TYR A 525 0.07 -8.82 -7.28
N ASP A 526 -0.56 -8.91 -8.46
CA ASP A 526 -1.98 -9.27 -8.56
C ASP A 526 -2.20 -10.72 -8.15
N LEU A 527 -1.34 -11.66 -8.58
CA LEU A 527 -1.42 -13.05 -8.11
C LEU A 527 -1.27 -13.15 -6.59
N ALA A 528 -0.33 -12.41 -6.01
CA ALA A 528 -0.15 -12.32 -4.55
C ALA A 528 -1.40 -11.78 -3.85
N GLY A 529 -2.04 -10.74 -4.42
CA GLY A 529 -3.28 -10.21 -3.89
C GLY A 529 -4.41 -11.23 -3.89
N ALA A 530 -4.54 -11.98 -4.99
CA ALA A 530 -5.53 -13.05 -5.11
C ALA A 530 -5.28 -14.16 -4.07
N VAL A 531 -4.03 -14.60 -3.89
CA VAL A 531 -3.68 -15.60 -2.87
C VAL A 531 -4.03 -15.11 -1.46
N LEU A 532 -3.68 -13.88 -1.11
CA LEU A 532 -3.86 -13.38 0.26
C LEU A 532 -5.30 -13.01 0.59
N GLU A 533 -6.07 -12.45 -0.35
CA GLU A 533 -7.44 -11.98 -0.09
C GLU A 533 -8.52 -13.00 -0.44
N LEU A 534 -8.28 -13.91 -1.38
CA LEU A 534 -9.24 -14.96 -1.75
C LEU A 534 -9.01 -16.27 -1.00
N GLY A 535 -8.04 -16.36 -0.10
CA GLY A 535 -7.81 -17.52 0.76
C GLY A 535 -6.38 -18.06 0.64
N PRO A 536 -5.50 -17.77 1.62
CA PRO A 536 -4.11 -18.22 1.58
C PRO A 536 -4.01 -19.74 1.74
N GLY A 537 -3.13 -20.36 0.95
CA GLY A 537 -2.84 -21.80 1.01
C GLY A 537 -2.04 -22.24 -0.21
N ARG A 538 -1.11 -23.19 -0.03
CA ARG A 538 -0.21 -23.62 -1.10
C ARG A 538 -0.92 -24.25 -2.30
N ASP A 539 -2.00 -25.01 -2.10
CA ASP A 539 -2.74 -25.65 -3.19
C ASP A 539 -3.52 -24.65 -4.05
N ALA A 540 -4.20 -23.71 -3.39
CA ALA A 540 -4.93 -22.63 -4.06
C ALA A 540 -3.96 -21.74 -4.85
N GLU A 541 -2.82 -21.41 -4.26
CA GLU A 541 -1.76 -20.69 -4.93
C GLU A 541 -1.22 -21.47 -6.15
N ALA A 542 -0.86 -22.75 -5.99
CA ALA A 542 -0.33 -23.55 -7.08
C ALA A 542 -1.31 -23.58 -8.25
N THR A 543 -2.60 -23.85 -7.97
CA THR A 543 -3.67 -23.85 -8.97
C THR A 543 -3.77 -22.52 -9.72
N LEU A 544 -3.77 -21.40 -9.00
CA LEU A 544 -3.85 -20.07 -9.59
C LEU A 544 -2.62 -19.77 -10.47
N VAL A 545 -1.42 -20.06 -9.95
CA VAL A 545 -0.15 -19.73 -10.60
C VAL A 545 0.12 -20.61 -11.80
N ASP A 546 -0.15 -21.92 -11.73
CA ASP A 546 -0.01 -22.85 -12.86
C ASP A 546 -0.91 -22.42 -14.01
N ARG A 547 -2.18 -22.10 -13.71
CA ARG A 547 -3.11 -21.63 -14.74
C ARG A 547 -2.69 -20.30 -15.34
N TYR A 548 -2.16 -19.38 -14.53
CA TYR A 548 -1.60 -18.12 -15.03
C TYR A 548 -0.40 -18.37 -15.95
N ILE A 549 0.53 -19.26 -15.58
CA ILE A 549 1.72 -19.58 -16.38
C ILE A 549 1.30 -20.16 -17.73
N GLU A 550 0.37 -21.11 -17.73
CA GLU A 550 -0.17 -21.73 -18.95
C GLU A 550 -0.76 -20.68 -19.91
N LEU A 551 -1.53 -19.72 -19.38
CA LEU A 551 -2.21 -18.70 -20.17
C LEU A 551 -1.30 -17.55 -20.61
N SER A 552 -0.32 -17.16 -19.78
CA SER A 552 0.51 -15.97 -20.02
C SER A 552 1.87 -16.27 -20.67
N GLY A 553 2.40 -17.48 -20.49
CA GLY A 553 3.76 -17.87 -20.83
C GLY A 553 4.84 -17.37 -19.86
N ASP A 554 4.46 -16.74 -18.74
CA ASP A 554 5.38 -16.16 -17.75
C ASP A 554 5.86 -17.22 -16.74
N ALA A 555 6.74 -18.11 -17.20
CA ALA A 555 7.25 -19.24 -16.42
C ALA A 555 8.02 -18.81 -15.15
N ASP A 556 8.65 -17.63 -15.16
CA ASP A 556 9.49 -17.14 -14.06
C ASP A 556 8.71 -16.49 -12.93
N VAL A 557 7.38 -16.33 -13.05
CA VAL A 557 6.54 -15.68 -12.03
C VAL A 557 6.68 -16.30 -10.63
N ARG A 558 6.92 -17.62 -10.55
CA ARG A 558 7.12 -18.34 -9.28
C ARG A 558 8.28 -17.78 -8.47
N SER A 559 9.37 -17.40 -9.14
CA SER A 559 10.56 -16.82 -8.49
C SER A 559 10.30 -15.43 -7.90
N ARG A 560 9.27 -14.73 -8.40
CA ARG A 560 8.93 -13.35 -8.01
C ARG A 560 7.79 -13.29 -6.99
N LEU A 561 6.97 -14.34 -6.93
CA LEU A 561 5.77 -14.40 -6.10
C LEU A 561 6.05 -14.21 -4.61
N SER A 562 7.14 -14.76 -4.09
CA SER A 562 7.55 -14.61 -2.68
C SER A 562 7.67 -13.14 -2.24
N LEU A 563 8.39 -12.33 -3.02
CA LEU A 563 8.52 -10.91 -2.75
C LEU A 563 7.19 -10.18 -2.95
N ALA A 564 6.41 -10.57 -3.95
CA ALA A 564 5.09 -9.99 -4.23
C ALA A 564 4.09 -10.22 -3.09
N LEU A 565 4.08 -11.41 -2.47
CA LEU A 565 3.26 -11.72 -1.28
C LEU A 565 3.60 -10.81 -0.10
N LEU A 566 4.89 -10.59 0.16
CA LEU A 566 5.31 -9.68 1.23
C LEU A 566 4.95 -8.21 0.91
N LEU A 567 5.07 -7.79 -0.35
CA LEU A 567 4.67 -6.46 -0.80
C LEU A 567 3.17 -6.24 -0.63
N TYR A 568 2.34 -7.18 -1.11
CA TYR A 568 0.89 -7.10 -1.02
C TYR A 568 0.42 -7.20 0.43
N GLY A 569 0.96 -8.13 1.23
CA GLY A 569 0.63 -8.26 2.65
C GLY A 569 0.94 -6.98 3.44
N ALA A 570 2.06 -6.31 3.15
CA ALA A 570 2.39 -5.03 3.77
C ALA A 570 1.40 -3.91 3.38
N PHE A 571 0.95 -3.89 2.12
CA PHE A 571 -0.11 -2.99 1.66
C PHE A 571 -1.44 -3.28 2.37
N LEU A 572 -1.86 -4.55 2.40
CA LEU A 572 -3.13 -4.98 2.97
C LEU A 572 -3.20 -4.62 4.46
N LEU A 573 -2.13 -4.91 5.21
CA LEU A 573 -2.03 -4.57 6.63
C LEU A 573 -2.12 -3.06 6.87
N GLU A 574 -1.42 -2.25 6.06
CA GLU A 574 -1.51 -0.79 6.15
C GLU A 574 -2.92 -0.30 5.85
N ARG A 575 -3.54 -0.74 4.74
CA ARG A 575 -4.90 -0.38 4.34
C ARG A 575 -5.92 -0.68 5.43
N ARG A 576 -5.97 -1.94 5.93
CA ARG A 576 -6.94 -2.34 6.97
C ARG A 576 -6.73 -1.58 8.29
N SER A 577 -5.48 -1.20 8.61
CA SER A 577 -5.22 -0.37 9.79
C SER A 577 -5.84 1.04 9.70
N TRP A 578 -5.93 1.62 8.50
CA TRP A 578 -6.62 2.89 8.27
C TRP A 578 -8.14 2.73 8.33
N GLU A 579 -8.68 1.62 7.81
CA GLU A 579 -10.11 1.30 7.89
C GLU A 579 -10.57 1.20 9.35
N VAL A 580 -9.83 0.49 10.21
CA VAL A 580 -10.11 0.44 11.66
C VAL A 580 -10.13 1.82 12.32
N GLN A 581 -9.21 2.71 11.93
CA GLN A 581 -9.17 4.08 12.46
C GLN A 581 -10.35 4.92 11.97
N GLY A 582 -10.72 4.77 10.70
CA GLY A 582 -11.80 5.51 10.06
C GLY A 582 -13.20 5.09 10.52
N GLU A 583 -13.39 3.81 10.84
CA GLU A 583 -14.66 3.25 11.32
C GLU A 583 -14.80 3.33 12.85
N ARG A 584 -13.85 3.94 13.55
CA ARG A 584 -13.89 3.96 15.02
C ARG A 584 -15.14 4.65 15.54
N GLY A 585 -15.92 3.94 16.36
CA GLY A 585 -17.18 4.42 16.93
C GLY A 585 -18.39 4.28 16.00
N THR A 586 -18.22 3.68 14.81
CA THR A 586 -19.33 3.34 13.91
C THR A 586 -19.76 1.87 14.11
N PRO A 587 -20.95 1.48 13.64
CA PRO A 587 -21.35 0.07 13.60
C PRO A 587 -20.43 -0.83 12.74
N GLY A 588 -19.69 -0.23 11.79
CA GLY A 588 -18.75 -0.94 10.92
C GLY A 588 -17.41 -1.28 11.57
N TRP A 589 -17.15 -0.75 12.78
CA TRP A 589 -15.85 -0.90 13.45
C TRP A 589 -15.44 -2.36 13.66
N SER A 590 -16.36 -3.20 14.14
CA SER A 590 -16.07 -4.61 14.44
C SER A 590 -15.66 -5.39 13.18
N ALA A 591 -16.33 -5.13 12.05
CA ALA A 591 -15.98 -5.71 10.75
C ALA A 591 -14.62 -5.21 10.26
N ALA A 592 -14.29 -3.93 10.47
CA ALA A 592 -12.98 -3.38 10.13
C ALA A 592 -11.86 -4.02 10.98
N VAL A 593 -12.10 -4.26 12.27
CA VAL A 593 -11.15 -4.96 13.15
C VAL A 593 -10.95 -6.40 12.69
N GLN A 594 -12.02 -7.10 12.35
CA GLN A 594 -11.96 -8.46 11.82
C GLN A 594 -11.12 -8.52 10.53
N ALA A 595 -11.37 -7.64 9.56
CA ALA A 595 -10.60 -7.56 8.32
C ALA A 595 -9.12 -7.21 8.56
N TRP A 596 -8.80 -6.41 9.58
CA TRP A 596 -7.42 -6.13 9.97
C TRP A 596 -6.71 -7.35 10.56
N LEU A 597 -7.38 -8.16 11.38
CA LEU A 597 -6.85 -9.40 11.91
C LEU A 597 -6.61 -10.45 10.82
N GLU A 598 -7.49 -10.52 9.82
CA GLU A 598 -7.30 -11.35 8.62
C GLU A 598 -6.09 -10.89 7.79
N ALA A 599 -5.90 -9.58 7.62
CA ALA A 599 -4.70 -9.03 6.98
C ALA A 599 -3.40 -9.33 7.76
N GLU A 600 -3.45 -9.30 9.09
CA GLU A 600 -2.34 -9.69 9.97
C GLU A 600 -2.01 -11.18 9.78
N ALA A 601 -3.02 -12.05 9.74
CA ALA A 601 -2.85 -13.48 9.47
C ALA A 601 -2.30 -13.74 8.07
N ALA A 602 -2.76 -13.03 7.05
CA ALA A 602 -2.26 -13.13 5.68
C ALA A 602 -0.79 -12.72 5.57
N MET A 603 -0.38 -11.62 6.23
CA MET A 603 1.03 -11.20 6.27
C MET A 603 1.91 -12.18 7.06
N THR A 604 1.36 -12.78 8.12
CA THR A 604 2.01 -13.86 8.89
C THR A 604 2.26 -15.07 8.00
N TRP A 605 1.22 -15.56 7.32
CA TRP A 605 1.32 -16.67 6.38
C TRP A 605 2.31 -16.39 5.25
N ALA A 606 2.29 -15.20 4.63
CA ALA A 606 3.24 -14.83 3.59
C ALA A 606 4.69 -14.90 4.06
N THR A 607 4.95 -14.46 5.30
CA THR A 607 6.29 -14.48 5.90
C THR A 607 6.72 -15.90 6.28
N ASP A 608 5.82 -16.68 6.87
CA ASP A 608 6.08 -18.07 7.26
C ASP A 608 6.28 -18.96 6.03
N ARG A 609 5.50 -18.76 4.97
CA ARG A 609 5.64 -19.45 3.68
C ARG A 609 6.98 -19.11 3.03
N PHE A 610 7.36 -17.83 3.04
CA PHE A 610 8.67 -17.38 2.53
C PHE A 610 9.83 -18.05 3.28
N LEU A 611 9.75 -18.11 4.61
CA LEU A 611 10.78 -18.75 5.42
C LEU A 611 10.75 -20.28 5.30
N GLY A 612 9.58 -20.90 5.15
CA GLY A 612 9.43 -22.32 4.89
C GLY A 612 10.08 -22.74 3.57
N ASP A 613 9.91 -21.94 2.52
CA ASP A 613 10.56 -22.16 1.21
C ASP A 613 12.08 -21.91 1.28
N ALA A 614 12.52 -20.92 2.08
CA ALA A 614 13.93 -20.62 2.28
C ALA A 614 14.69 -21.65 3.13
N PHE A 615 14.00 -22.35 4.03
CA PHE A 615 14.55 -23.37 4.94
C PHE A 615 13.77 -24.69 4.78
N PRO A 616 13.87 -25.34 3.61
CA PRO A 616 13.04 -26.49 3.30
C PRO A 616 13.43 -27.70 4.14
N GLY A 617 12.44 -28.37 4.71
CA GLY A 617 12.57 -29.70 5.33
C GLY A 617 11.68 -30.72 4.63
N ARG A 618 12.04 -32.00 4.69
CA ARG A 618 11.15 -33.09 4.27
C ARG A 618 10.26 -33.51 5.44
N ARG A 619 8.97 -33.80 5.19
CA ARG A 619 8.14 -34.46 6.21
C ARG A 619 8.67 -35.88 6.36
N THR A 620 8.92 -36.31 7.58
CA THR A 620 9.40 -37.67 7.85
C THR A 620 8.28 -38.45 8.52
N ILE A 621 7.81 -39.50 7.85
CA ILE A 621 6.82 -40.43 8.39
C ILE A 621 7.35 -41.86 8.14
N PRO A 622 7.34 -42.75 9.16
CA PRO A 622 6.99 -42.49 10.55
C PRO A 622 8.15 -41.80 11.30
N ALA A 623 7.86 -40.69 11.97
CA ALA A 623 8.82 -40.04 12.85
C ALA A 623 8.89 -40.76 14.22
N MET A 624 10.08 -40.80 14.82
CA MET A 624 10.31 -41.42 16.13
C MET A 624 10.36 -40.41 17.29
N LEU A 625 10.50 -39.11 17.00
CA LEU A 625 10.56 -38.00 17.98
C LEU A 625 9.55 -36.89 17.66
N LEU A 626 8.75 -36.46 18.64
CA LEU A 626 7.71 -35.44 18.47
C LEU A 626 8.13 -34.13 19.14
N TRP A 627 8.13 -33.03 18.41
CA TRP A 627 8.22 -31.69 18.98
C TRP A 627 6.84 -31.06 19.11
N SER A 628 6.44 -30.72 20.33
CA SER A 628 5.30 -29.86 20.62
C SER A 628 5.82 -28.45 20.92
N ILE A 629 5.56 -27.51 20.01
CA ILE A 629 6.13 -26.17 20.07
C ILE A 629 5.00 -25.15 20.24
N ASP A 630 5.04 -24.38 21.32
CA ASP A 630 4.16 -23.22 21.46
C ASP A 630 4.52 -22.13 20.43
N VAL A 631 3.54 -21.30 20.11
CA VAL A 631 3.68 -20.27 19.09
C VAL A 631 4.10 -18.93 19.70
N ASP A 632 3.29 -18.38 20.59
CA ASP A 632 3.38 -17.00 21.03
C ASP A 632 4.53 -16.84 22.02
N GLY A 633 5.52 -15.97 21.74
CA GLY A 633 6.67 -15.82 22.63
C GLY A 633 7.74 -16.92 22.47
N VAL A 634 7.38 -18.01 21.78
CA VAL A 634 8.27 -19.12 21.44
C VAL A 634 8.68 -19.09 19.96
N LEU A 635 7.80 -19.55 19.05
CA LEU A 635 8.09 -19.65 17.62
C LEU A 635 7.90 -18.31 16.89
N GLU A 636 7.20 -17.34 17.48
CA GLU A 636 6.98 -16.01 16.90
C GLU A 636 7.02 -14.85 17.91
N ASP A 637 7.24 -13.65 17.39
CA ASP A 637 6.99 -12.40 18.11
C ASP A 637 6.44 -11.33 17.16
N ALA A 638 5.90 -10.25 17.74
CA ALA A 638 5.28 -9.15 17.00
C ALA A 638 6.25 -7.98 16.69
N GLY A 639 7.56 -8.21 16.66
CA GLY A 639 8.58 -7.18 16.48
C GLY A 639 8.51 -6.43 15.13
N LEU A 640 7.88 -7.03 14.12
CA LEU A 640 7.63 -6.40 12.82
C LEU A 640 6.30 -5.61 12.76
N GLY A 641 5.53 -5.61 13.85
CA GLY A 641 4.18 -5.05 13.92
C GLY A 641 3.07 -6.03 13.51
N PHE A 642 3.43 -7.29 13.27
CA PHE A 642 2.57 -8.46 13.11
C PHE A 642 3.36 -9.70 13.59
N PRO A 643 2.73 -10.82 13.93
CA PRO A 643 3.40 -12.03 14.40
C PRO A 643 4.16 -12.69 13.24
N ALA A 644 5.40 -13.08 13.49
CA ALA A 644 6.19 -13.81 12.51
C ALA A 644 7.33 -14.57 13.18
N THR A 645 7.69 -15.72 12.62
CA THR A 645 8.93 -16.41 13.00
C THR A 645 10.17 -15.69 12.44
N THR A 646 11.36 -16.15 12.81
CA THR A 646 12.66 -15.62 12.33
C THR A 646 13.41 -16.70 11.55
N PRO A 647 14.47 -16.35 10.79
CA PRO A 647 15.34 -17.36 10.18
C PRO A 647 15.90 -18.38 11.16
N SER A 648 16.14 -18.01 12.43
CA SER A 648 16.54 -18.99 13.45
C SER A 648 15.42 -19.98 13.78
N GLY A 649 14.16 -19.52 13.85
CA GLY A 649 13.00 -20.39 14.06
C GLY A 649 12.79 -21.33 12.88
N ALA A 650 12.81 -20.82 11.65
CA ALA A 650 12.69 -21.62 10.44
C ALA A 650 13.80 -22.66 10.30
N LEU A 651 15.06 -22.28 10.59
CA LEU A 651 16.19 -23.22 10.64
C LEU A 651 16.00 -24.29 11.72
N ALA A 652 15.43 -23.95 12.87
CA ALA A 652 15.16 -24.93 13.93
C ALA A 652 14.15 -25.99 13.46
N LEU A 653 13.07 -25.55 12.79
CA LEU A 653 12.06 -26.45 12.22
C LEU A 653 12.66 -27.34 11.13
N GLN A 654 13.50 -26.78 10.25
CA GLN A 654 14.23 -27.55 9.25
C GLN A 654 15.10 -28.63 9.91
N LEU A 655 15.92 -28.27 10.89
CA LEU A 655 16.83 -29.21 11.56
C LEU A 655 16.08 -30.33 12.31
N ALA A 656 14.97 -30.00 12.97
CA ALA A 656 14.14 -31.02 13.63
C ALA A 656 13.61 -32.05 12.63
N ARG A 657 13.14 -31.59 11.47
CA ARG A 657 12.61 -32.44 10.41
C ARG A 657 13.69 -33.25 9.70
N GLU A 658 14.85 -32.67 9.45
CA GLU A 658 16.04 -33.38 8.93
C GLU A 658 16.55 -34.45 9.90
N ALA A 659 16.33 -34.28 11.21
CA ALA A 659 16.59 -35.29 12.23
C ALA A 659 15.51 -36.38 12.31
N GLY A 660 14.48 -36.33 11.45
CA GLY A 660 13.39 -37.30 11.41
C GLY A 660 12.37 -37.13 12.53
N ALA A 661 12.32 -35.94 13.15
CA ALA A 661 11.26 -35.59 14.09
C ALA A 661 10.06 -34.99 13.37
N ALA A 662 8.86 -35.26 13.87
CA ALA A 662 7.69 -34.48 13.48
C ALA A 662 7.52 -33.30 14.42
N VAL A 663 6.89 -32.27 13.90
CA VAL A 663 6.69 -31.02 14.61
C VAL A 663 5.22 -30.64 14.57
N VAL A 664 4.63 -30.44 15.75
CA VAL A 664 3.26 -29.94 15.91
C VAL A 664 3.26 -28.62 16.66
N LEU A 665 2.41 -27.70 16.22
CA LEU A 665 2.15 -26.46 16.93
C LEU A 665 1.16 -26.72 18.08
N ASN A 666 1.37 -26.14 19.26
CA ASN A 666 0.46 -26.29 20.40
C ASN A 666 0.18 -24.95 21.08
N SER A 667 -0.93 -24.30 20.72
CA SER A 667 -1.14 -22.89 21.00
C SER A 667 -2.60 -22.55 21.31
N GLY A 668 -2.79 -21.39 21.95
CA GLY A 668 -4.09 -20.72 22.10
C GLY A 668 -4.52 -19.93 20.86
N ARG A 669 -3.86 -20.10 19.70
CA ARG A 669 -4.29 -19.53 18.40
C ARG A 669 -5.44 -20.34 17.79
N SER A 670 -6.18 -19.70 16.90
CA SER A 670 -7.32 -20.34 16.23
C SER A 670 -6.88 -21.47 15.32
N LEU A 671 -7.77 -22.46 15.16
CA LEU A 671 -7.50 -23.62 14.30
C LEU A 671 -7.15 -23.23 12.86
N PRO A 672 -7.90 -22.34 12.17
CA PRO A 672 -7.56 -21.97 10.79
C PRO A 672 -6.18 -21.30 10.66
N GLU A 673 -5.77 -20.51 11.67
CA GLU A 673 -4.46 -19.86 11.69
C GLU A 673 -3.34 -20.90 11.81
N LEU A 674 -3.48 -21.86 12.73
CA LEU A 674 -2.47 -22.92 12.90
C LEU A 674 -2.38 -23.85 11.69
N VAL A 675 -3.51 -24.22 11.08
CA VAL A 675 -3.53 -25.01 9.83
C VAL A 675 -2.73 -24.30 8.74
N ALA A 676 -3.02 -23.01 8.51
CA ALA A 676 -2.32 -22.22 7.50
C ALA A 676 -0.81 -22.12 7.78
N ARG A 677 -0.40 -22.01 9.05
CA ARG A 677 1.02 -21.98 9.43
C ARG A 677 1.70 -23.33 9.26
N CYS A 678 1.03 -24.41 9.60
CA CYS A 678 1.57 -25.74 9.38
C CYS A 678 1.73 -26.05 7.89
N ASP A 679 0.83 -25.58 7.03
CA ASP A 679 1.00 -25.61 5.57
C ASP A 679 2.21 -24.76 5.12
N ALA A 680 2.31 -23.53 5.60
CA ALA A 680 3.39 -22.60 5.26
C ALA A 680 4.79 -23.11 5.66
N LEU A 681 4.91 -23.70 6.85
CA LEU A 681 6.18 -24.17 7.44
C LEU A 681 6.39 -25.69 7.29
N TYR A 682 5.51 -26.37 6.56
CA TYR A 682 5.55 -27.81 6.31
C TYR A 682 5.54 -28.69 7.59
N LEU A 683 4.74 -28.32 8.59
CA LEU A 683 4.61 -29.02 9.87
C LEU A 683 3.57 -30.14 9.81
N ASP A 684 3.55 -30.98 10.84
CA ASP A 684 2.87 -32.29 10.83
C ASP A 684 1.50 -32.27 11.53
N GLY A 685 1.16 -31.21 12.25
CA GLY A 685 -0.14 -31.06 12.89
C GLY A 685 -0.21 -29.85 13.81
N ALA A 686 -1.39 -29.64 14.40
CA ALA A 686 -1.64 -28.56 15.33
C ALA A 686 -2.61 -28.96 16.44
N VAL A 687 -2.37 -28.41 17.63
CA VAL A 687 -3.31 -28.33 18.75
C VAL A 687 -3.65 -26.85 18.92
N ALA A 688 -4.93 -26.53 18.71
CA ALA A 688 -5.43 -25.16 18.64
C ALA A 688 -6.31 -24.84 19.85
N GLU A 689 -6.51 -23.54 20.07
CA GLU A 689 -7.49 -23.00 21.03
C GLU A 689 -7.35 -23.66 22.41
N TYR A 690 -6.11 -23.74 22.90
CA TYR A 690 -5.75 -24.27 24.22
C TYR A 690 -6.04 -25.77 24.43
N GLY A 691 -6.12 -26.54 23.34
CA GLY A 691 -6.40 -27.98 23.39
C GLY A 691 -7.84 -28.34 23.02
N SER A 692 -8.67 -27.36 22.67
CA SER A 692 -10.07 -27.59 22.30
C SER A 692 -10.26 -28.09 20.86
N ALA A 693 -9.24 -27.99 20.01
CA ALA A 693 -9.26 -28.58 18.67
C ALA A 693 -7.90 -29.07 18.22
N ILE A 694 -7.89 -30.04 17.31
CA ILE A 694 -6.67 -30.57 16.71
C ILE A 694 -6.79 -30.64 15.18
N TRP A 695 -5.64 -30.62 14.51
CA TRP A 695 -5.52 -30.88 13.08
C TRP A 695 -4.35 -31.83 12.82
N ASP A 696 -4.64 -32.87 12.03
CA ASP A 696 -3.67 -33.85 11.57
C ASP A 696 -3.31 -33.56 10.11
N ALA A 697 -2.06 -33.14 9.87
CA ALA A 697 -1.62 -32.73 8.54
C ALA A 697 -1.42 -33.91 7.58
N VAL A 698 -1.41 -35.14 8.08
CA VAL A 698 -1.27 -36.37 7.27
C VAL A 698 -2.62 -36.73 6.66
N THR A 699 -3.68 -36.71 7.47
CA THR A 699 -5.04 -37.01 7.00
C THR A 699 -5.78 -35.78 6.47
N GLY A 700 -5.31 -34.58 6.79
CA GLY A 700 -5.98 -33.31 6.48
C GLY A 700 -7.22 -33.07 7.33
N VAL A 701 -7.45 -33.86 8.39
CA VAL A 701 -8.68 -33.83 9.19
C VAL A 701 -8.52 -32.97 10.43
N SER A 702 -9.50 -32.09 10.64
CA SER A 702 -9.70 -31.32 11.87
C SER A 702 -10.69 -32.04 12.80
N GLU A 703 -10.48 -31.92 14.12
CA GLU A 703 -11.37 -32.52 15.14
C GLU A 703 -11.59 -31.53 16.29
N SER A 704 -12.87 -31.27 16.63
CA SER A 704 -13.27 -30.56 17.85
C SER A 704 -13.21 -31.50 19.05
N LEU A 705 -12.60 -31.06 20.15
CA LEU A 705 -12.46 -31.82 21.39
C LEU A 705 -13.35 -31.31 22.53
N LEU A 706 -14.15 -30.27 22.25
CA LEU A 706 -15.21 -29.78 23.13
C LEU A 706 -16.30 -30.84 23.31
N ASP A 707 -16.75 -31.02 24.55
CA ASP A 707 -18.01 -31.71 24.79
C ASP A 707 -19.23 -30.80 24.47
N PRO A 708 -20.44 -31.36 24.34
CA PRO A 708 -21.64 -30.57 24.01
C PRO A 708 -21.97 -29.46 25.02
N ASP A 709 -21.65 -29.66 26.31
CA ASP A 709 -21.94 -28.68 27.36
C ASP A 709 -20.95 -27.51 27.31
N GLU A 710 -19.67 -27.80 27.08
CA GLU A 710 -18.62 -26.78 26.84
C GLU A 710 -18.93 -25.96 25.59
N ALA A 711 -19.30 -26.62 24.49
CA ALA A 711 -19.68 -25.94 23.25
C ALA A 711 -20.90 -25.01 23.45
N ALA A 712 -21.94 -25.50 24.14
CA ALA A 712 -23.10 -24.68 24.47
C ALA A 712 -22.73 -23.51 25.42
N GLY A 713 -21.81 -23.73 26.35
CA GLY A 713 -21.28 -22.68 27.24
C GLY A 713 -20.58 -21.57 26.46
N LEU A 714 -19.68 -21.93 25.53
CA LEU A 714 -18.97 -20.96 24.69
C LEU A 714 -19.92 -20.17 23.78
N GLU A 715 -20.98 -20.77 23.26
CA GLU A 715 -21.97 -20.05 22.45
C GLU A 715 -22.78 -19.04 23.28
N ARG A 716 -23.12 -19.36 24.55
CA ARG A 716 -23.73 -18.39 25.47
C ARG A 716 -22.79 -17.23 25.76
N VAL A 717 -21.51 -17.50 26.00
CA VAL A 717 -20.47 -16.48 26.18
C VAL A 717 -20.36 -15.59 24.95
N ARG A 718 -20.34 -16.17 23.75
CA ARG A 718 -20.26 -15.45 22.48
C ARG A 718 -21.46 -14.50 22.31
N ALA A 719 -22.67 -15.00 22.56
CA ALA A 719 -23.89 -14.21 22.52
C ALA A 719 -23.87 -13.05 23.53
N ALA A 720 -23.41 -13.30 24.76
CA ALA A 720 -23.27 -12.27 25.80
C ALA A 720 -22.24 -11.21 25.40
N ALA A 721 -21.08 -11.62 24.88
CA ALA A 721 -20.00 -10.72 24.49
C ALA A 721 -20.37 -9.80 23.32
N LEU A 722 -21.24 -10.24 22.39
CA LEU A 722 -21.75 -9.40 21.30
C LEU A 722 -22.58 -8.20 21.79
N GLY A 723 -23.11 -8.26 23.02
CA GLY A 723 -23.81 -7.15 23.67
C GLY A 723 -22.90 -6.05 24.22
N LEU A 724 -21.58 -6.28 24.26
CA LEU A 724 -20.61 -5.33 24.83
C LEU A 724 -20.05 -4.39 23.75
N SER A 725 -20.46 -3.13 23.78
CA SER A 725 -20.15 -2.14 22.73
C SER A 725 -18.65 -1.83 22.52
N GLU A 726 -17.80 -2.04 23.53
CA GLU A 726 -16.34 -1.80 23.45
C GLU A 726 -15.50 -3.07 23.23
N VAL A 727 -16.16 -4.23 23.05
CA VAL A 727 -15.51 -5.53 22.91
C VAL A 727 -15.70 -6.06 21.49
N HIS A 728 -14.60 -6.50 20.90
CA HIS A 728 -14.61 -7.22 19.65
C HIS A 728 -14.44 -8.72 19.90
N VAL A 729 -15.33 -9.52 19.31
CA VAL A 729 -15.29 -10.99 19.30
C VAL A 729 -14.63 -11.44 18.00
N ASP A 730 -13.50 -12.15 18.10
CA ASP A 730 -12.75 -12.64 16.92
C ASP A 730 -13.44 -13.88 16.34
N SER A 731 -13.99 -13.78 15.13
CA SER A 731 -14.80 -14.84 14.52
C SER A 731 -14.00 -16.07 14.08
N ARG A 732 -12.66 -15.98 14.09
CA ARG A 732 -11.77 -17.09 13.70
C ARG A 732 -11.70 -18.19 14.77
N TYR A 733 -12.10 -17.89 16.00
CA TYR A 733 -12.06 -18.80 17.15
C TYR A 733 -13.42 -19.49 17.29
N GLN A 734 -13.45 -20.77 16.91
CA GLN A 734 -14.68 -21.58 16.89
C GLN A 734 -14.78 -22.52 18.09
N HIS A 735 -13.65 -22.87 18.71
CA HIS A 735 -13.56 -23.79 19.84
C HIS A 735 -13.21 -23.09 21.17
N SER A 736 -13.20 -21.76 21.14
CA SER A 736 -12.99 -20.82 22.23
C SER A 736 -13.56 -19.46 21.81
N VAL A 737 -13.60 -18.50 22.74
CA VAL A 737 -14.03 -17.12 22.46
C VAL A 737 -12.90 -16.16 22.78
N ARG A 738 -12.24 -15.63 21.75
CA ARG A 738 -11.21 -14.58 21.90
C ARG A 738 -11.83 -13.19 21.84
N LEU A 739 -11.61 -12.43 22.90
CA LEU A 739 -12.21 -11.11 23.12
C LEU A 739 -11.12 -10.04 23.24
N ARG A 740 -11.34 -8.89 22.61
CA ARG A 740 -10.45 -7.73 22.70
C ARG A 740 -11.24 -6.48 23.04
N ARG A 741 -10.87 -5.83 24.14
CA ARG A 741 -11.41 -4.51 24.50
C ARG A 741 -10.52 -3.42 23.94
N PHE A 742 -11.08 -2.35 23.36
CA PHE A 742 -10.27 -1.28 22.78
C PHE A 742 -10.36 0.04 23.56
N VAL A 743 -9.33 0.34 24.34
CA VAL A 743 -9.23 1.60 25.10
C VAL A 743 -8.26 2.54 24.39
N GLN A 744 -8.73 3.74 24.03
CA GLN A 744 -7.95 4.74 23.28
C GLN A 744 -7.31 4.17 21.98
N GLY A 745 -8.02 3.26 21.30
CA GLY A 745 -7.56 2.64 20.05
C GLY A 745 -6.49 1.56 20.24
N ARG A 746 -6.30 1.05 21.46
CA ARG A 746 -5.38 -0.06 21.76
C ARG A 746 -6.16 -1.24 22.31
N ALA A 747 -5.87 -2.43 21.77
CA ALA A 747 -6.39 -3.69 22.29
C ALA A 747 -5.86 -3.96 23.71
N ARG A 748 -6.76 -4.40 24.59
CA ARG A 748 -6.58 -4.69 26.01
C ARG A 748 -7.39 -5.93 26.37
N SER A 749 -7.00 -6.55 27.49
CA SER A 749 -7.86 -7.50 28.19
C SER A 749 -9.16 -6.86 28.66
N LEU A 750 -10.17 -7.70 28.86
CA LEU A 750 -11.44 -7.33 29.51
C LEU A 750 -11.19 -6.95 30.98
N GLU A 751 -12.09 -6.14 31.54
CA GLU A 751 -12.09 -5.87 32.98
C GLU A 751 -12.50 -7.11 33.77
N PRO A 752 -12.02 -7.29 35.02
CA PRO A 752 -12.39 -8.43 35.86
C PRO A 752 -13.90 -8.68 35.95
N SER A 753 -14.71 -7.62 36.13
CA SER A 753 -16.16 -7.76 36.20
C SER A 753 -16.78 -8.28 34.90
N GLN A 754 -16.27 -7.84 33.75
CA GLN A 754 -16.73 -8.35 32.44
C GLN A 754 -16.35 -9.82 32.27
N ILE A 755 -15.23 -10.26 32.83
CA ILE A 755 -14.82 -11.66 32.79
C ILE A 755 -15.76 -12.48 33.68
N GLU A 756 -16.06 -12.02 34.88
CA GLU A 756 -17.00 -12.67 35.81
C GLU A 756 -18.39 -12.86 35.18
N ASP A 757 -18.96 -11.81 34.58
CA ASP A 757 -20.26 -11.85 33.90
C ASP A 757 -20.28 -12.90 32.76
N LEU A 758 -19.20 -12.97 31.99
CA LEU A 758 -19.07 -13.93 30.88
C LEU A 758 -18.91 -15.36 31.40
N LEU A 759 -18.15 -15.57 32.48
CA LEU A 759 -17.99 -16.89 33.09
C LEU A 759 -19.33 -17.39 33.69
N GLU A 760 -20.14 -16.49 34.26
CA GLU A 760 -21.49 -16.81 34.74
C GLU A 760 -22.39 -17.24 33.58
N ALA A 761 -22.36 -16.53 32.44
CA ALA A 761 -23.10 -16.91 31.24
C ALA A 761 -22.70 -18.30 30.70
N GLY A 762 -21.42 -18.67 30.86
CA GLY A 762 -20.90 -19.99 30.51
C GLY A 762 -21.28 -21.11 31.50
N SER A 763 -21.96 -20.79 32.60
CA SER A 763 -22.55 -21.75 33.55
C SER A 763 -21.55 -22.75 34.15
N GLY A 764 -20.33 -22.28 34.45
CA GLY A 764 -19.27 -23.09 35.08
C GLY A 764 -18.61 -24.14 34.17
N ARG A 765 -18.91 -24.14 32.86
CA ARG A 765 -18.29 -25.05 31.87
C ARG A 765 -17.11 -24.45 31.12
N VAL A 766 -16.82 -23.18 31.39
CA VAL A 766 -15.77 -22.42 30.71
C VAL A 766 -14.83 -21.80 31.74
N SER A 767 -13.63 -21.45 31.31
CA SER A 767 -12.64 -20.73 32.10
C SER A 767 -12.04 -19.58 31.29
N ALA A 768 -11.43 -18.62 31.97
CA ALA A 768 -10.80 -17.46 31.33
C ALA A 768 -9.27 -17.58 31.37
N VAL A 769 -8.63 -17.31 30.24
CA VAL A 769 -7.18 -17.09 30.12
C VAL A 769 -6.95 -15.63 29.80
N GLN A 770 -6.34 -14.90 30.74
CA GLN A 770 -6.16 -13.46 30.60
C GLN A 770 -4.80 -13.14 29.96
N GLY A 771 -4.83 -12.51 28.79
CA GLY A 771 -3.66 -11.98 28.10
C GLY A 771 -3.54 -10.45 28.20
N ILE A 772 -2.39 -9.91 27.81
CA ILE A 772 -2.11 -8.45 27.86
C ILE A 772 -3.03 -7.65 26.91
N ARG A 773 -3.35 -8.21 25.74
CA ARG A 773 -4.10 -7.52 24.67
C ARG A 773 -5.45 -8.18 24.34
N GLN A 774 -5.78 -9.25 25.05
CA GLN A 774 -6.97 -10.06 24.80
C GLN A 774 -7.34 -10.86 26.05
N THR A 775 -8.58 -11.35 26.09
CA THR A 775 -9.05 -12.37 27.03
C THR A 775 -9.61 -13.52 26.21
N ASP A 776 -9.24 -14.75 26.56
CA ASP A 776 -9.76 -15.96 25.93
C ASP A 776 -10.68 -16.69 26.90
N ILE A 777 -11.87 -17.08 26.44
CA ILE A 777 -12.76 -17.98 27.16
C ILE A 777 -12.69 -19.36 26.51
N VAL A 778 -12.34 -20.38 27.29
CA VAL A 778 -12.04 -21.75 26.82
C VAL A 778 -12.86 -22.78 27.59
N GLY A 779 -12.99 -24.00 27.06
CA GLY A 779 -13.60 -25.11 27.81
C GLY A 779 -12.82 -25.42 29.08
N ALA A 780 -13.52 -25.67 30.20
CA ALA A 780 -12.88 -25.87 31.49
C ALA A 780 -12.24 -27.26 31.67
N ALA A 781 -12.64 -28.26 30.87
CA ALA A 781 -12.21 -29.65 31.05
C ALA A 781 -10.95 -30.02 30.25
N ARG A 782 -10.47 -29.11 29.39
CA ARG A 782 -9.38 -29.37 28.43
C ARG A 782 -8.19 -28.47 28.68
N ASP A 783 -7.02 -29.01 28.38
CA ASP A 783 -5.77 -28.28 28.33
C ASP A 783 -4.93 -28.67 27.10
N LYS A 784 -3.84 -27.93 26.89
CA LYS A 784 -2.89 -28.16 25.78
C LYS A 784 -2.33 -29.59 25.76
N PHE A 785 -2.20 -30.26 26.91
CA PHE A 785 -1.69 -31.62 26.99
C PHE A 785 -2.72 -32.65 26.52
N SER A 786 -3.96 -32.54 26.98
CA SER A 786 -5.05 -33.42 26.57
C SER A 786 -5.28 -33.38 25.04
N GLY A 787 -5.19 -32.19 24.44
CA GLY A 787 -5.24 -32.02 22.98
C GLY A 787 -4.04 -32.66 22.27
N LEU A 788 -2.83 -32.44 22.78
CA LEU A 788 -1.61 -33.08 22.26
C LEU A 788 -1.70 -34.61 22.33
N GLU A 789 -2.20 -35.15 23.44
CA GLU A 789 -2.33 -36.59 23.60
C GLU A 789 -3.35 -37.18 22.61
N ARG A 790 -4.48 -36.50 22.38
CA ARG A 790 -5.46 -36.90 21.38
C ARG A 790 -4.86 -36.92 19.97
N LEU A 791 -4.14 -35.86 19.59
CA LEU A 791 -3.45 -35.80 18.30
C LEU A 791 -2.38 -36.89 18.18
N ARG A 792 -1.57 -37.10 19.23
CA ARG A 792 -0.54 -38.14 19.31
C ARG A 792 -1.14 -39.54 19.05
N ARG A 793 -2.25 -39.87 19.71
CA ARG A 793 -2.95 -41.16 19.51
C ARG A 793 -3.49 -41.30 18.09
N ARG A 794 -4.08 -40.23 17.54
CA ARG A 794 -4.61 -40.21 16.18
C ARG A 794 -3.53 -40.45 15.13
N MET A 795 -2.38 -39.82 15.28
CA MET A 795 -1.21 -40.02 14.40
C MET A 795 -0.50 -41.36 14.62
N GLY A 796 -0.96 -42.20 15.56
CA GLY A 796 -0.33 -43.48 15.88
C GLY A 796 1.04 -43.35 16.57
N TRP A 797 1.33 -42.20 17.18
CA TRP A 797 2.65 -41.87 17.69
C TRP A 797 2.96 -42.50 19.05
N ARG A 798 4.12 -43.17 19.17
CA ARG A 798 4.54 -43.85 20.40
C ARG A 798 5.94 -43.48 20.93
N GLY A 799 6.69 -42.65 20.23
CA GLY A 799 8.04 -42.21 20.64
C GLY A 799 8.07 -41.04 21.62
N ASP A 800 9.29 -40.55 21.89
CA ASP A 800 9.55 -39.45 22.82
C ASP A 800 8.92 -38.12 22.39
N VAL A 801 8.54 -37.32 23.38
CA VAL A 801 7.95 -35.99 23.20
C VAL A 801 8.86 -34.93 23.79
N PHE A 802 9.27 -33.97 22.96
CA PHE A 802 9.95 -32.77 23.38
C PHE A 802 9.00 -31.59 23.33
N ALA A 803 8.99 -30.77 24.38
CA ALA A 803 8.09 -29.64 24.51
C ALA A 803 8.85 -28.32 24.67
N LEU A 804 8.33 -27.25 24.08
CA LEU A 804 8.86 -25.90 24.28
C LEU A 804 7.72 -24.91 24.45
N GLY A 805 7.68 -24.25 25.60
CA GLY A 805 6.62 -23.32 26.02
C GLY A 805 7.18 -22.20 26.89
N ASP A 806 6.44 -21.10 27.02
CA ASP A 806 6.87 -19.91 27.78
C ASP A 806 5.91 -19.49 28.90
N ALA A 807 4.71 -20.08 28.97
CA ALA A 807 3.66 -19.61 29.88
C ALA A 807 2.96 -20.74 30.66
N GLN A 808 2.13 -20.35 31.63
CA GLN A 808 1.35 -21.26 32.47
C GLN A 808 0.60 -22.37 31.70
N PRO A 809 -0.07 -22.12 30.55
CA PRO A 809 -0.77 -23.16 29.81
C PRO A 809 0.12 -24.32 29.32
N ASP A 810 1.44 -24.14 29.29
CA ASP A 810 2.40 -25.15 28.81
C ASP A 810 2.85 -26.12 29.91
N ILE A 811 2.55 -25.85 31.18
CA ILE A 811 3.01 -26.66 32.32
C ILE A 811 2.56 -28.12 32.20
N ALA A 812 1.31 -28.35 31.81
CA ALA A 812 0.77 -29.70 31.65
C ALA A 812 1.52 -30.47 30.56
N VAL A 813 1.86 -29.81 29.46
CA VAL A 813 2.65 -30.40 28.36
C VAL A 813 4.07 -30.68 28.85
N ALA A 814 4.71 -29.72 29.55
CA ALA A 814 6.07 -29.84 30.05
C ALA A 814 6.24 -31.02 31.02
N ARG A 815 5.29 -31.23 31.92
CA ARG A 815 5.31 -32.33 32.91
C ARG A 815 5.24 -33.72 32.30
N HIS A 816 4.62 -33.86 31.12
CA HIS A 816 4.43 -35.14 30.45
C HIS A 816 5.38 -35.35 29.27
N ALA A 817 6.18 -34.34 28.90
CA ALA A 817 7.19 -34.46 27.88
C ALA A 817 8.41 -35.24 28.41
N THR A 818 9.06 -36.02 27.52
CA THR A 818 10.36 -36.62 27.80
C THR A 818 11.39 -35.55 28.19
N ARG A 819 11.32 -34.40 27.54
CA ARG A 819 12.11 -33.21 27.89
C ARG A 819 11.36 -31.94 27.52
N ALA A 820 11.34 -30.98 28.44
CA ALA A 820 10.71 -29.68 28.22
C ALA A 820 11.74 -28.54 28.31
N TYR A 821 11.53 -27.48 27.55
CA TYR A 821 12.37 -26.28 27.55
C TYR A 821 11.53 -25.03 27.70
N ALA A 822 12.14 -24.02 28.30
CA ALA A 822 11.62 -22.66 28.37
C ALA A 822 12.64 -21.67 27.77
N PRO A 823 12.21 -20.70 26.95
CA PRO A 823 13.09 -19.62 26.46
C PRO A 823 13.56 -18.73 27.61
N ARG A 824 14.52 -17.82 27.36
CA ARG A 824 15.05 -16.91 28.39
C ARG A 824 13.98 -16.09 29.15
N TYR A 825 12.92 -15.69 28.47
CA TYR A 825 11.80 -14.96 29.07
C TYR A 825 10.61 -15.90 29.10
N TYR A 826 10.25 -16.37 30.30
CA TYR A 826 9.21 -17.36 30.56
C TYR A 826 8.52 -17.02 31.88
N ASP A 827 7.34 -17.60 32.10
CA ASP A 827 6.59 -17.53 33.35
C ASP A 827 7.28 -18.36 34.44
N ASP A 828 7.45 -17.80 35.64
CA ASP A 828 8.05 -18.48 36.79
C ASP A 828 7.34 -19.80 37.14
N ALA A 829 6.10 -20.02 36.70
CA ALA A 829 5.38 -21.27 36.87
C ALA A 829 6.02 -22.47 36.12
N LEU A 830 6.92 -22.24 35.16
CA LEU A 830 7.70 -23.29 34.49
C LEU A 830 8.97 -23.70 35.25
N ASN A 831 9.30 -23.02 36.35
CA ASN A 831 10.43 -23.38 37.21
C ASN A 831 10.30 -24.82 37.72
N GLY A 832 11.33 -25.63 37.50
CA GLY A 832 11.39 -27.02 37.98
C GLY A 832 10.69 -28.05 37.09
N VAL A 833 10.00 -27.64 36.02
CA VAL A 833 9.38 -28.55 35.03
C VAL A 833 9.99 -28.43 33.64
N ALA A 834 10.78 -27.39 33.36
CA ALA A 834 11.44 -27.18 32.06
C ALA A 834 12.92 -26.78 32.21
N ILE A 835 13.72 -27.06 31.18
CA ILE A 835 15.12 -26.64 31.08
C ILE A 835 15.17 -25.21 30.56
N HIS A 836 15.76 -24.29 31.35
CA HIS A 836 15.84 -22.89 30.98
C HIS A 836 16.98 -22.63 29.99
N LEU A 837 16.63 -22.00 28.87
CA LEU A 837 17.57 -21.67 27.81
C LEU A 837 18.10 -20.25 27.96
N ARG A 838 19.33 -20.01 27.48
CA ARG A 838 19.93 -18.67 27.50
C ARG A 838 19.43 -17.80 26.36
N ALA A 839 19.10 -18.43 25.24
CA ALA A 839 18.49 -17.76 24.11
C ALA A 839 17.03 -17.39 24.39
N ASP A 840 16.59 -16.31 23.74
CA ASP A 840 15.20 -15.87 23.74
C ASP A 840 14.44 -16.42 22.52
N ARG A 841 13.14 -16.67 22.69
CA ARG A 841 12.16 -16.89 21.60
C ARG A 841 12.63 -17.91 20.55
N GLN A 842 12.68 -17.54 19.27
CA GLN A 842 12.98 -18.44 18.15
C GLN A 842 14.41 -18.99 18.19
N LYS A 843 15.35 -18.25 18.78
CA LYS A 843 16.68 -18.78 19.03
C LYS A 843 16.68 -19.85 20.11
N ALA A 844 15.77 -19.77 21.07
CA ALA A 844 15.60 -20.83 22.07
C ALA A 844 15.11 -22.11 21.39
N VAL A 845 14.20 -22.02 20.43
CA VAL A 845 13.80 -23.17 19.60
C VAL A 845 15.01 -23.78 18.90
N LEU A 846 15.84 -22.96 18.24
CA LEU A 846 17.07 -23.42 17.58
C LEU A 846 18.07 -24.04 18.56
N GLU A 847 18.23 -23.45 19.75
CA GLU A 847 19.10 -23.96 20.80
C GLU A 847 18.62 -25.32 21.31
N ALA A 848 17.32 -25.48 21.57
CA ALA A 848 16.72 -26.73 22.03
C ALA A 848 16.88 -27.86 21.01
N VAL A 849 16.52 -27.60 19.75
CA VAL A 849 16.65 -28.58 18.66
C VAL A 849 18.10 -29.04 18.48
N ARG A 850 19.07 -28.11 18.55
CA ARG A 850 20.50 -28.45 18.47
C ARG A 850 21.03 -29.23 19.66
N ARG A 851 20.45 -29.04 20.85
CA ARG A 851 20.82 -29.83 22.04
C ARG A 851 20.40 -31.28 21.89
N GLU A 852 19.20 -31.54 21.37
CA GLU A 852 18.67 -32.92 21.27
C GLU A 852 19.19 -33.69 20.08
N HIS A 853 19.29 -33.05 18.92
CA HIS A 853 19.72 -33.73 17.68
C HIS A 853 21.22 -33.59 17.41
N GLY A 854 21.94 -32.99 18.35
CA GLY A 854 23.37 -32.67 18.26
C GLY A 854 23.66 -31.45 17.38
N SER A 855 24.75 -30.74 17.72
CA SER A 855 25.39 -29.82 16.78
C SER A 855 26.07 -30.66 15.70
N ARG A 856 25.33 -31.13 14.69
CA ARG A 856 25.93 -31.46 13.39
C ARG A 856 26.58 -30.18 12.88
N SER A 857 27.84 -30.01 13.25
CA SER A 857 28.66 -28.82 13.04
C SER A 857 28.53 -28.38 11.60
N LYS A 858 28.03 -27.16 11.38
CA LYS A 858 27.91 -26.51 10.07
C LYS A 858 26.94 -27.26 9.11
N HIS A 859 25.65 -27.32 9.42
CA HIS A 859 24.68 -27.37 8.32
C HIS A 859 24.94 -26.12 7.46
N ALA A 860 25.35 -26.35 6.21
CA ALA A 860 25.50 -25.27 5.25
C ALA A 860 24.12 -24.63 5.10
N LEU A 861 24.04 -23.31 5.31
CA LEU A 861 22.81 -22.59 5.03
C LEU A 861 22.45 -22.80 3.55
N PRO A 862 21.16 -22.93 3.21
CA PRO A 862 20.75 -23.02 1.82
C PRO A 862 21.26 -21.80 1.04
N THR A 863 21.61 -22.02 -0.24
CA THR A 863 21.89 -20.93 -1.16
C THR A 863 20.59 -20.34 -1.65
N TRP A 864 20.42 -19.03 -1.48
CA TRP A 864 19.22 -18.32 -1.91
C TRP A 864 19.49 -17.44 -3.13
N PRO A 865 18.50 -17.21 -4.00
CA PRO A 865 18.52 -16.10 -4.94
C PRO A 865 18.90 -14.78 -4.25
N ALA A 866 19.50 -13.85 -4.98
CA ALA A 866 19.93 -12.57 -4.43
C ALA A 866 18.78 -11.82 -3.73
N ALA A 867 17.57 -11.92 -4.30
CA ALA A 867 16.36 -11.30 -3.78
C ALA A 867 16.00 -11.81 -2.38
N ASP A 868 15.85 -13.14 -2.27
CA ASP A 868 15.51 -13.82 -1.03
C ASP A 868 16.60 -13.64 0.02
N SER A 869 17.87 -13.69 -0.40
CA SER A 869 19.02 -13.44 0.47
C SER A 869 18.93 -12.07 1.15
N ALA A 870 18.49 -11.03 0.43
CA ALA A 870 18.33 -9.68 1.00
C ALA A 870 17.24 -9.65 2.10
N VAL A 871 16.08 -10.27 1.83
CA VAL A 871 14.97 -10.32 2.79
C VAL A 871 15.34 -11.18 4.01
N ILE A 872 15.93 -12.37 3.80
CA ILE A 872 16.37 -13.27 4.88
C ILE A 872 17.39 -12.59 5.78
N LYS A 873 18.39 -11.89 5.21
CA LYS A 873 19.38 -11.12 5.98
C LYS A 873 18.74 -10.03 6.82
N LEU A 874 17.70 -9.37 6.33
CA LEU A 874 16.97 -8.36 7.09
C LEU A 874 16.18 -9.00 8.24
N LEU A 875 15.45 -10.10 7.98
CA LEU A 875 14.70 -10.83 9.00
C LEU A 875 15.63 -11.42 10.08
N ALA A 876 16.81 -11.90 9.70
CA ALA A 876 17.82 -12.42 10.62
C ALA A 876 18.36 -11.36 11.59
N LEU A 877 18.18 -10.06 11.31
CA LEU A 877 18.53 -9.02 12.29
C LEU A 877 17.65 -9.05 13.54
N ARG A 878 16.47 -9.68 13.49
CA ARG A 878 15.64 -9.93 14.70
C ARG A 878 16.37 -10.83 15.68
N ASP A 879 17.16 -11.76 15.17
CA ASP A 879 18.03 -12.63 15.94
C ASP A 879 19.32 -11.90 16.37
N ALA A 880 19.62 -10.69 15.90
CA ALA A 880 20.87 -10.02 16.24
C ALA A 880 20.79 -9.24 17.58
N PRO A 881 21.88 -9.16 18.35
CA PRO A 881 21.98 -8.27 19.50
C PRO A 881 21.63 -6.82 19.13
N ARG A 882 21.08 -6.05 20.08
CA ARG A 882 20.62 -4.66 19.84
C ARG A 882 21.70 -3.77 19.23
N LEU A 883 22.95 -3.91 19.67
CA LEU A 883 24.09 -3.15 19.13
C LEU A 883 24.32 -3.44 17.64
N TRP A 884 24.27 -4.71 17.23
CA TRP A 884 24.42 -5.11 15.83
C TRP A 884 23.30 -4.56 14.95
N ARG A 885 22.06 -4.54 15.46
CA ARG A 885 20.94 -3.91 14.78
C ARG A 885 21.15 -2.41 14.58
N ALA A 886 21.71 -1.73 15.59
CA ALA A 886 22.02 -0.31 15.52
C ALA A 886 23.13 0.00 14.51
N VAL A 887 24.25 -0.71 14.57
CA VAL A 887 25.36 -0.57 13.59
C VAL A 887 24.85 -0.79 12.17
N ARG A 888 24.07 -1.85 11.97
CA ARG A 888 23.47 -2.12 10.67
C ARG A 888 22.48 -1.05 10.27
N ALA A 889 21.81 -0.30 11.16
CA ALA A 889 20.89 0.77 10.77
C ALA A 889 21.59 1.91 10.01
N PHE A 890 22.81 2.30 10.42
CA PHE A 890 23.56 3.41 9.84
C PHE A 890 24.34 3.07 8.55
N GLY A 891 24.63 1.79 8.30
CA GLY A 891 25.34 1.33 7.11
C GLY A 891 26.87 1.40 7.24
N PRO A 892 27.63 0.87 6.26
CA PRO A 892 29.08 0.72 6.36
C PRO A 892 29.83 2.06 6.43
N GLY A 893 29.38 3.10 5.72
CA GLY A 893 30.08 4.39 5.65
C GLY A 893 30.13 5.20 6.95
N LEU A 894 29.25 4.92 7.93
CA LEU A 894 29.30 5.59 9.24
C LEU A 894 30.19 4.83 10.24
N VAL A 895 30.49 3.55 9.98
CA VAL A 895 31.48 2.78 10.76
C VAL A 895 32.90 3.29 10.50
N GLU A 896 33.17 3.83 9.31
CA GLU A 896 34.43 4.55 9.02
C GLU A 896 34.51 5.89 9.76
N VAL A 897 33.40 6.63 9.86
CA VAL A 897 33.35 7.92 10.57
C VAL A 897 33.55 7.76 12.09
N PHE A 898 33.20 6.60 12.66
CA PHE A 898 33.49 6.28 14.08
C PHE A 898 34.85 5.60 14.30
N ARG A 899 35.59 5.28 13.23
CA ARG A 899 36.97 4.76 13.30
C ARG A 899 38.03 5.85 13.18
N THR A 900 37.67 7.01 12.64
CA THR A 900 38.42 8.27 12.72
C THR A 900 37.97 9.06 13.94
#